data_AF-A0AAD5DPS1-F1
#
_entry.id   AF-A0AAD5DPS1-F1
#
_cell.length_a   1.000
_cell.length_b   1.000
_cell.length_c   1.000
_cell.angle_alpha   90.00
_cell.angle_beta   90.00
_cell.angle_gamma   90.00
#
_symmetry.space_group_name_H-M   'P 1'
#
loop_
_entity.id
_entity.type
_entity.pdbx_description
1 polymer ?
#
loop_
_entity_poly.entity_id
_entity_poly.type
_entity_poly.pdbx_seq_one_letter_code
_entity_poly.pdbx_strand_id
1 'polypeptide(L)'
;MSAPRKKVRPGRLELSADGTALEVHYETVEVAVLPDGREVAQSGRPGVKRLRLTIPEDGDLQRAAQQLVDGCKLLHPQRVGEVAALLQQAAQRQREAAPEAQPGAPQSSSVVDAPQRVTEQDWELLRRQQQQYLAAAAASATQALSAAAATASLDRLDEYLEALYEEDMAAKATAAAAVAQLCRDPGCLEVLMEQPALLQALARLLREDARKGDAGQLCVSLLAAFLALSHVPAAHPLLQQVGSLTMELLDLELRRAEHWQQREGVPVADVGAKLLAREPLAPPEARLAAALARQEPALYLGLSLLLSMAEQDVRVEQKMVNKGLASLLVVVLDRGSPQLLQLATTFLRRLSLYAENCRLLREAEAVAQLAALVPGDGGPLLASVLRLLHNLSFDEGMRQQMVDAGMIAKAAALLKADELQLGGGGGSSSSAGDHADGPPLRQLALGLLYHLSLQDKHRSMFLYTEPPAAGGLGAAAEQAQSSSPHQQQQQQQQQQLGGPGAEDELLWRLLRALAEHDCEPLRARFAPTLERLARLLMARRLPPAAFSEALGCLASLDIPGYDYSQLLRATRLHTFLAELARGDSSAVQSEVVEAVGLLCSDAASAEMLASAGLVEVLHSLMLHRMDNDDFVLATTAAAARLLAQPATRAALLVHPEIAACFAELLQHPLKEVARATDAALDAMAAGSEEWAASVRRLKFEAHNREWLQVVRSEEQAGGEAGQLIGAGWGVSCAAAALVASV
;
A
#
# COMPACT_ATOMS: atom_id res chain seq x y z
N MET A 1 17.90 5.25 64.41
CA MET A 1 17.48 4.36 63.31
C MET A 1 17.98 4.96 62.01
N SER A 2 18.74 4.21 61.22
CA SER A 2 19.21 4.65 59.89
C SER A 2 18.02 4.87 58.96
N ALA A 3 18.10 5.87 58.07
CA ALA A 3 17.15 6.01 56.96
C ALA A 3 17.05 4.70 56.16
N PRO A 4 15.85 4.30 55.69
CA PRO A 4 15.67 3.07 54.94
C PRO A 4 16.45 3.11 53.63
N ARG A 5 17.25 2.07 53.37
CA ARG A 5 17.98 1.91 52.10
C ARG A 5 17.09 1.19 51.10
N LYS A 6 16.94 1.75 49.90
CA LYS A 6 16.22 1.09 48.79
C LYS A 6 17.15 0.09 48.11
N LYS A 7 16.78 -1.18 48.09
CA LYS A 7 17.42 -2.23 47.28
C LYS A 7 16.47 -2.66 46.18
N VAL A 8 16.99 -2.88 44.97
CA VAL A 8 16.22 -3.39 43.85
C VAL A 8 16.49 -4.88 43.71
N ARG A 9 15.43 -5.70 43.69
CA ARG A 9 15.49 -7.11 43.35
C ARG A 9 15.11 -7.28 41.88
N PRO A 10 15.94 -7.97 41.06
CA PRO A 10 15.61 -8.25 39.67
C PRO A 10 14.45 -9.26 39.59
N GLY A 11 13.51 -9.01 38.71
CA GLY A 11 12.38 -9.89 38.40
C GLY A 11 12.50 -10.52 37.01
N ARG A 12 11.38 -11.06 36.51
CA ARG A 12 11.29 -11.73 35.20
C ARG A 12 11.58 -10.78 34.02
N LEU A 13 12.11 -11.35 32.93
CA LEU A 13 12.30 -10.67 31.65
C LEU A 13 11.35 -11.29 30.63
N GLU A 14 10.52 -10.48 30.00
CA GLU A 14 9.57 -10.95 29.00
C GLU A 14 9.57 -10.01 27.78
N LEU A 15 9.19 -10.52 26.62
CA LEU A 15 8.92 -9.71 25.43
C LEU A 15 7.53 -9.08 25.54
N SER A 16 7.41 -7.81 25.15
CA SER A 16 6.11 -7.17 24.98
C SER A 16 5.25 -7.94 23.97
N ALA A 17 3.91 -7.85 24.08
CA ALA A 17 2.96 -8.49 23.16
C ALA A 17 3.30 -8.21 21.68
N ASP A 18 3.72 -6.98 21.36
CA ASP A 18 4.03 -6.53 20.01
C ASP A 18 5.46 -6.93 19.54
N GLY A 19 6.24 -7.61 20.38
CA GLY A 19 7.60 -8.07 20.08
C GLY A 19 8.67 -6.97 19.91
N THR A 20 8.34 -5.70 20.15
CA THR A 20 9.22 -4.54 19.92
C THR A 20 9.96 -4.03 21.16
N ALA A 21 9.62 -4.53 22.35
CA ALA A 21 10.24 -4.12 23.60
C ALA A 21 10.48 -5.29 24.58
N LEU A 22 11.48 -5.12 25.44
CA LEU A 22 11.81 -5.98 26.55
C LEU A 22 11.22 -5.40 27.84
N GLU A 23 10.38 -6.16 28.53
CA GLU A 23 9.79 -5.80 29.81
C GLU A 23 10.64 -6.35 30.95
N VAL A 24 11.34 -5.44 31.65
CA VAL A 24 12.17 -5.75 32.82
C VAL A 24 11.33 -5.56 34.08
N HIS A 25 10.86 -6.66 34.67
CA HIS A 25 10.20 -6.62 35.97
C HIS A 25 11.24 -6.47 37.08
N TYR A 26 10.97 -5.63 38.06
CA TYR A 26 11.82 -5.46 39.24
C TYR A 26 10.96 -5.16 40.48
N GLU A 27 11.49 -5.45 41.66
CA GLU A 27 10.85 -5.13 42.92
C GLU A 27 11.76 -4.21 43.74
N THR A 28 11.23 -3.04 44.15
CA THR A 28 11.97 -2.13 45.04
C THR A 28 11.62 -2.47 46.47
N VAL A 29 12.61 -2.92 47.25
CA VAL A 29 12.47 -3.30 48.65
C VAL A 29 13.14 -2.26 49.54
N GLU A 30 12.40 -1.71 50.49
CA GLU A 30 12.95 -0.84 51.53
C GLU A 30 13.51 -1.70 52.66
N VAL A 31 14.80 -1.52 52.94
CA VAL A 31 15.54 -2.29 53.95
C VAL A 31 15.91 -1.37 55.11
N ALA A 32 15.50 -1.74 56.32
CA ALA A 32 15.95 -1.11 57.55
C ALA A 32 17.07 -1.92 58.19
N VAL A 33 18.12 -1.22 58.62
CA VAL A 33 19.25 -1.81 59.34
C VAL A 33 18.97 -1.71 60.84
N LEU A 34 18.84 -2.86 61.49
CA LEU A 34 18.69 -2.97 62.94
C LEU A 34 20.00 -2.63 63.66
N PRO A 35 19.95 -2.26 64.96
CA PRO A 35 21.14 -1.88 65.73
C PRO A 35 22.22 -2.96 65.86
N ASP A 36 21.88 -4.22 65.60
CA ASP A 36 22.75 -5.40 65.59
C ASP A 36 23.38 -5.69 64.21
N GLY A 37 23.17 -4.80 63.23
CA GLY A 37 23.70 -4.92 61.87
C GLY A 37 22.86 -5.81 60.94
N ARG A 38 21.74 -6.37 61.39
CA ARG A 38 20.86 -7.20 60.55
C ARG A 38 19.93 -6.34 59.71
N GLU A 39 19.84 -6.67 58.43
CA GLU A 39 18.96 -6.01 57.47
C GLU A 39 17.57 -6.68 57.43
N VAL A 40 16.50 -5.91 57.66
CA VAL A 40 15.10 -6.41 57.59
C VAL A 40 14.34 -5.66 56.49
N ALA A 41 13.75 -6.42 55.57
CA ALA A 41 12.89 -5.89 54.50
C ALA A 41 11.54 -5.44 55.09
N GLN A 42 11.13 -4.20 54.83
CA GLN A 42 9.93 -3.59 55.41
C GLN A 42 8.74 -3.56 54.45
N SER A 43 8.96 -3.20 53.18
CA SER A 43 7.92 -3.21 52.15
C SER A 43 8.52 -3.34 50.74
N GLY A 44 7.80 -4.01 49.84
CA GLY A 44 8.16 -4.22 48.43
C GLY A 44 7.14 -3.57 47.49
N ARG A 45 7.61 -2.88 46.44
CA ARG A 45 6.75 -2.37 45.35
C ARG A 45 7.21 -2.95 44.01
N PRO A 46 6.32 -3.63 43.25
CA PRO A 46 6.65 -4.10 41.91
C PRO A 46 6.69 -2.94 40.90
N GLY A 47 7.57 -3.04 39.92
CA GLY A 47 7.70 -2.11 38.80
C GLY A 47 8.10 -2.82 37.52
N VAL A 48 7.76 -2.24 36.38
CA VAL A 48 8.12 -2.74 35.04
C VAL A 48 8.81 -1.62 34.28
N LYS A 49 10.00 -1.90 33.72
CA LYS A 49 10.70 -0.98 32.82
C LYS A 49 10.72 -1.57 31.41
N ARG A 50 10.16 -0.84 30.45
CA ARG A 50 10.20 -1.21 29.03
C ARG A 50 11.45 -0.67 28.36
N LEU A 51 12.17 -1.53 27.65
CA LEU A 51 13.35 -1.19 26.85
C LEU A 51 13.04 -1.52 25.39
N ARG A 52 13.15 -0.55 24.47
CA ARG A 52 12.95 -0.80 23.04
C ARG A 52 14.03 -1.76 22.53
N LEU A 53 13.62 -2.81 21.83
CA LEU A 53 14.54 -3.74 21.19
C LEU A 53 14.92 -3.22 19.81
N THR A 54 16.19 -3.29 19.47
CA THR A 54 16.70 -2.95 18.14
C THR A 54 17.56 -4.13 17.69
N ILE A 55 17.15 -4.76 16.58
CA ILE A 55 17.86 -5.90 16.01
C ILE A 55 18.93 -5.32 15.06
N PRO A 56 20.22 -5.58 15.28
CA PRO A 56 21.27 -5.11 14.39
C PRO A 56 21.18 -5.75 13.00
N GLU A 57 21.46 -4.98 11.95
CA GLU A 57 21.50 -5.45 10.56
C GLU A 57 22.58 -6.52 10.33
N ASP A 58 23.67 -6.46 11.11
CA ASP A 58 24.80 -7.40 11.06
C ASP A 58 24.45 -8.80 11.61
N GLY A 59 23.27 -8.97 12.23
CA GLY A 59 22.82 -10.25 12.80
C GLY A 59 23.48 -10.65 14.12
N ASP A 60 24.39 -9.83 14.66
CA ASP A 60 25.09 -10.11 15.93
C ASP A 60 24.23 -9.75 17.15
N LEU A 61 23.29 -10.64 17.47
CA LEU A 61 22.37 -10.50 18.60
C LEU A 61 23.09 -10.50 19.96
N GLN A 62 24.26 -11.12 20.05
CA GLN A 62 25.01 -11.22 21.30
C GLN A 62 25.63 -9.88 21.69
N ARG A 63 26.17 -9.15 20.72
CA ARG A 63 26.69 -7.79 20.93
C ARG A 63 25.57 -6.81 21.30
N ALA A 64 24.39 -6.91 20.67
CA ALA A 64 23.24 -6.09 21.02
C ALA A 64 22.71 -6.36 22.43
N ALA A 65 22.67 -7.64 22.83
CA ALA A 65 22.31 -8.02 24.19
C ALA A 65 23.28 -7.43 25.23
N GLN A 66 24.58 -7.45 24.95
CA GLN A 66 25.59 -6.87 25.82
C GLN A 66 25.39 -5.35 25.99
N GLN A 67 25.15 -4.62 24.89
CA GLN A 67 24.89 -3.17 24.93
C GLN A 67 23.62 -2.81 25.71
N LEU A 68 22.55 -3.62 25.60
CA LEU A 68 21.31 -3.42 26.34
C LEU A 68 21.49 -3.67 27.84
N VAL A 69 22.26 -4.68 28.21
CA VAL A 69 22.57 -4.98 29.62
C VAL A 69 23.46 -3.90 30.23
N ASP A 70 24.50 -3.48 29.52
CA ASP A 70 25.41 -2.43 29.98
C ASP A 70 24.70 -1.06 30.11
N GLY A 71 23.72 -0.79 29.23
CA GLY A 71 22.91 0.43 29.25
C GLY A 71 21.82 0.48 30.32
N CYS A 72 21.47 -0.64 30.96
CA CYS A 72 20.36 -0.71 31.92
C CYS A 72 20.80 -1.17 33.32
N LYS A 73 20.84 -0.23 34.27
CA LYS A 73 21.17 -0.48 35.69
C LYS A 73 20.25 -1.48 36.43
N LEU A 74 19.15 -1.91 35.81
CA LEU A 74 18.22 -2.92 36.36
C LEU A 74 18.52 -4.34 35.85
N LEU A 75 19.40 -4.48 34.86
CA LEU A 75 19.83 -5.76 34.29
C LEU A 75 21.18 -6.17 34.90
N HIS A 76 21.29 -7.43 35.31
CA HIS A 76 22.54 -7.96 35.83
C HIS A 76 23.44 -8.44 34.67
N PRO A 77 24.77 -8.23 34.71
CA PRO A 77 25.71 -8.64 33.64
C PRO A 77 25.67 -10.13 33.26
N GLN A 78 25.19 -11.00 34.15
CA GLN A 78 25.03 -12.43 33.87
C GLN A 78 23.79 -12.78 33.03
N ARG A 79 22.86 -11.83 32.82
CA ARG A 79 21.61 -12.07 32.07
C ARG A 79 21.71 -11.75 30.58
N VAL A 80 22.92 -11.50 30.07
CA VAL A 80 23.17 -11.22 28.63
C VAL A 80 22.65 -12.36 27.75
N GLY A 81 22.86 -13.62 28.14
CA GLY A 81 22.36 -14.77 27.38
C GLY A 81 20.82 -14.84 27.31
N GLU A 82 20.13 -14.43 28.37
CA GLU A 82 18.66 -14.38 28.42
C GLU A 82 18.12 -13.25 27.53
N VAL A 83 18.78 -12.08 27.53
CA VAL A 83 18.45 -10.96 26.64
C VAL A 83 18.71 -11.31 25.17
N ALA A 84 19.79 -12.03 24.87
CA ALA A 84 20.10 -12.51 23.53
C ALA A 84 19.05 -13.49 22.99
N ALA A 85 18.58 -14.41 23.84
CA ALA A 85 17.50 -15.33 23.48
C ALA A 85 16.17 -14.60 23.17
N LEU A 86 15.83 -13.57 23.95
CA LEU A 86 14.65 -12.74 23.70
C LEU A 86 14.80 -11.87 22.45
N LEU A 87 15.99 -11.36 22.15
CA LEU A 87 16.29 -10.70 20.87
C LEU A 87 16.13 -11.65 19.68
N GLN A 88 16.57 -12.90 19.82
CA GLN A 88 16.41 -13.93 18.79
C GLN A 88 14.92 -14.26 18.57
N GLN A 89 14.13 -14.37 19.63
CA GLN A 89 12.69 -14.58 19.54
C GLN A 89 11.95 -13.39 18.92
N ALA A 90 12.38 -12.15 19.20
CA ALA A 90 11.86 -10.96 18.54
C ALA A 90 12.20 -10.93 17.03
N ALA A 91 13.42 -11.31 16.66
CA ALA A 91 13.84 -11.41 15.27
C ALA A 91 13.07 -12.49 14.50
N GLN A 92 12.80 -13.63 15.14
CA GLN A 92 11.97 -14.69 14.61
C GLN A 92 10.54 -14.20 14.36
N ARG A 93 9.90 -13.54 15.33
CA ARG A 93 8.56 -12.94 15.15
C ARG A 93 8.50 -11.88 14.07
N GLN A 94 9.54 -11.06 13.92
CA GLN A 94 9.61 -10.07 12.84
C GLN A 94 9.79 -10.72 11.46
N ARG A 95 10.46 -11.87 11.38
CA ARG A 95 10.58 -12.66 10.15
C ARG A 95 9.30 -13.41 9.82
N GLU A 96 8.61 -13.95 10.82
CA GLU A 96 7.32 -14.65 10.66
C GLU A 96 6.15 -13.68 10.40
N ALA A 97 6.24 -12.44 10.90
CA ALA A 97 5.30 -11.36 10.58
C ALA A 97 5.64 -10.63 9.26
N ALA A 98 6.82 -10.86 8.69
CA ALA A 98 7.09 -10.49 7.31
C ALA A 98 6.42 -11.52 6.40
N PRO A 99 5.70 -11.12 5.34
CA PRO A 99 5.06 -12.08 4.45
C PRO A 99 6.11 -13.02 3.85
N GLU A 100 5.99 -14.32 4.11
CA GLU A 100 6.85 -15.35 3.54
C GLU A 100 6.70 -15.35 2.01
N ALA A 101 7.76 -14.96 1.30
CA ALA A 101 7.90 -15.25 -0.12
C ALA A 101 8.14 -16.76 -0.27
N GLN A 102 7.10 -17.52 -0.59
CA GLN A 102 7.22 -18.92 -0.97
C GLN A 102 8.10 -19.05 -2.22
N PRO A 103 9.18 -19.86 -2.21
CA PRO A 103 9.97 -20.12 -3.40
C PRO A 103 9.18 -21.09 -4.30
N GLY A 104 8.43 -20.56 -5.27
CA GLY A 104 7.81 -21.37 -6.33
C GLY A 104 6.35 -21.08 -6.68
N ALA A 105 5.67 -20.14 -6.01
CA ALA A 105 4.41 -19.61 -6.52
C ALA A 105 4.71 -18.62 -7.68
N PRO A 106 3.92 -18.61 -8.77
CA PRO A 106 4.06 -17.56 -9.77
C PRO A 106 3.88 -16.22 -9.05
N GLN A 107 4.93 -15.38 -9.11
CA GLN A 107 4.87 -14.02 -8.61
C GLN A 107 3.69 -13.35 -9.33
N SER A 108 2.58 -13.11 -8.62
CA SER A 108 1.60 -12.14 -9.09
C SER A 108 2.29 -10.77 -9.03
N SER A 109 2.95 -10.42 -10.13
CA SER A 109 3.73 -9.20 -10.31
C SER A 109 2.79 -8.00 -10.50
N SER A 110 1.88 -7.80 -9.56
CA SER A 110 1.04 -6.62 -9.49
C SER A 110 1.89 -5.51 -8.86
N VAL A 111 2.20 -4.49 -9.67
CA VAL A 111 2.93 -3.26 -9.31
C VAL A 111 2.26 -2.51 -8.13
N VAL A 112 1.08 -2.95 -7.70
CA VAL A 112 0.16 -2.26 -6.81
C VAL A 112 0.27 -2.73 -5.36
N ASP A 113 0.60 -4.00 -5.13
CA ASP A 113 0.53 -4.61 -3.80
C ASP A 113 1.70 -4.22 -2.87
N ALA A 114 2.67 -3.44 -3.37
CA ALA A 114 3.81 -2.96 -2.61
C ALA A 114 4.09 -1.46 -2.82
N PRO A 115 4.68 -0.78 -1.82
CA PRO A 115 5.21 0.56 -1.99
C PRO A 115 6.27 0.63 -3.10
N GLN A 116 6.14 1.62 -3.97
CA GLN A 116 7.04 1.99 -5.05
C GLN A 116 8.35 2.55 -4.49
N ARG A 117 9.40 1.73 -4.48
CA ARG A 117 10.76 2.16 -4.17
C ARG A 117 11.33 3.01 -5.32
N VAL A 118 12.32 3.85 -5.02
CA VAL A 118 13.11 4.52 -6.06
C VAL A 118 14.03 3.48 -6.68
N THR A 119 13.82 3.15 -7.95
CA THR A 119 14.63 2.15 -8.68
C THR A 119 15.92 2.76 -9.21
N GLU A 120 16.88 1.92 -9.63
CA GLU A 120 18.09 2.38 -10.32
C GLU A 120 17.77 3.19 -11.59
N GLN A 121 16.75 2.79 -12.34
CA GLN A 121 16.28 3.53 -13.51
C GLN A 121 15.77 4.93 -13.13
N ASP A 122 15.05 5.05 -12.02
CA ASP A 122 14.61 6.36 -11.53
C ASP A 122 15.80 7.24 -11.15
N TRP A 123 16.84 6.66 -10.53
CA TRP A 123 18.08 7.37 -10.21
C TRP A 123 18.86 7.81 -11.44
N GLU A 124 18.94 6.97 -12.48
CA GLU A 124 19.54 7.34 -13.75
C GLU A 124 18.79 8.50 -14.42
N LEU A 125 17.47 8.43 -14.47
CA LEU A 125 16.62 9.51 -15.00
C LEU A 125 16.80 10.81 -14.21
N LEU A 126 16.83 10.72 -12.89
CA LEU A 126 17.05 11.88 -12.02
C LEU A 126 18.44 12.49 -12.25
N ARG A 127 19.49 11.66 -12.35
CA ARG A 127 20.86 12.13 -12.66
C ARG A 127 20.94 12.82 -14.02
N ARG A 128 20.29 12.26 -15.06
CA ARG A 128 20.19 12.90 -16.38
C ARG A 128 19.48 14.25 -16.29
N GLN A 129 18.38 14.31 -15.55
CA GLN A 129 17.64 15.56 -15.34
C GLN A 129 18.46 16.59 -14.56
N GLN A 130 19.19 16.18 -13.52
CA GLN A 130 20.11 17.05 -12.78
C GLN A 130 21.22 17.60 -13.68
N GLN A 131 21.82 16.78 -14.54
CA GLN A 131 22.81 17.24 -15.50
C GLN A 131 22.24 18.27 -16.48
N GLN A 132 21.04 18.01 -17.01
CA GLN A 132 20.32 18.94 -17.89
C GLN A 132 19.97 20.25 -17.17
N TYR A 133 19.51 20.16 -15.92
CA TYR A 133 19.22 21.33 -15.08
C TYR A 133 20.47 22.18 -14.89
N LEU A 134 21.60 21.58 -14.53
CA LEU A 134 22.85 22.29 -14.32
C LEU A 134 23.39 22.91 -15.61
N ALA A 135 23.23 22.22 -16.75
CA ALA A 135 23.60 22.78 -18.05
C ALA A 135 22.71 23.98 -18.44
N ALA A 136 21.39 23.86 -18.25
CA ALA A 136 20.45 24.93 -18.53
C ALA A 136 20.61 26.13 -17.56
N ALA A 137 20.83 25.88 -16.27
CA ALA A 137 21.10 26.90 -15.28
C ALA A 137 22.43 27.63 -15.58
N ALA A 138 23.46 26.91 -16.00
CA ALA A 138 24.72 27.50 -16.48
C ALA A 138 24.50 28.41 -17.71
N ALA A 139 23.57 28.05 -18.60
CA ALA A 139 23.22 28.85 -19.77
C ALA A 139 22.32 30.07 -19.47
N SER A 140 21.45 29.99 -18.46
CA SER A 140 20.35 30.94 -18.23
C SER A 140 20.54 31.89 -17.02
N ALA A 141 21.25 31.51 -15.97
CA ALA A 141 21.27 32.30 -14.73
C ALA A 141 22.55 32.25 -13.89
N THR A 142 23.50 31.34 -14.18
CA THR A 142 24.74 31.21 -13.41
C THR A 142 25.96 31.65 -14.21
N GLN A 143 25.99 32.93 -14.62
CA GLN A 143 27.11 33.54 -15.36
C GLN A 143 28.48 33.21 -14.76
N ALA A 144 28.59 33.09 -13.43
CA ALA A 144 29.84 32.73 -12.76
C ALA A 144 30.26 31.27 -13.00
N LEU A 145 29.35 30.30 -12.93
CA LEU A 145 29.67 28.88 -13.17
C LEU A 145 29.99 28.62 -14.64
N SER A 146 29.30 29.26 -15.58
CA SER A 146 29.62 29.15 -17.01
C SER A 146 30.89 29.90 -17.39
N ALA A 147 31.14 31.09 -16.84
CA ALA A 147 32.40 31.80 -17.04
C ALA A 147 33.59 31.04 -16.44
N ALA A 148 33.42 30.48 -15.24
CA ALA A 148 34.45 29.68 -14.58
C ALA A 148 34.80 28.40 -15.34
N ALA A 149 33.83 27.77 -16.04
CA ALA A 149 34.07 26.57 -16.84
C ALA A 149 35.12 26.78 -17.95
N ALA A 150 35.29 28.01 -18.45
CA ALA A 150 36.27 28.34 -19.48
C ALA A 150 37.68 28.62 -18.93
N THR A 151 37.80 28.89 -17.63
CA THR A 151 39.05 29.40 -17.01
C THR A 151 39.53 28.61 -15.81
N ALA A 152 38.77 27.62 -15.35
CA ALA A 152 39.11 26.76 -14.23
C ALA A 152 40.32 25.87 -14.58
N SER A 153 41.40 25.98 -13.81
CA SER A 153 42.59 25.12 -13.95
C SER A 153 43.10 24.71 -12.58
N LEU A 154 43.64 23.49 -12.48
CA LEU A 154 44.36 23.01 -11.29
C LEU A 154 45.60 23.85 -10.96
N ASP A 155 46.19 24.52 -11.96
CA ASP A 155 47.39 25.36 -11.76
C ASP A 155 47.11 26.62 -10.94
N ARG A 156 45.84 26.99 -10.79
CA ARG A 156 45.39 28.24 -10.16
C ARG A 156 44.74 28.02 -8.79
N LEU A 157 44.92 26.85 -8.18
CA LEU A 157 44.30 26.51 -6.90
C LEU A 157 44.69 27.47 -5.78
N ASP A 158 45.94 27.94 -5.74
CA ASP A 158 46.41 28.90 -4.75
C ASP A 158 45.70 30.26 -4.92
N GLU A 159 45.55 30.74 -6.16
CA GLU A 159 44.79 31.96 -6.47
C GLU A 159 43.33 31.85 -6.03
N TYR A 160 42.70 30.69 -6.27
CA TYR A 160 41.34 30.45 -5.83
C TYR A 160 41.26 30.45 -4.31
N LEU A 161 42.19 29.79 -3.62
CA LEU A 161 42.23 29.74 -2.17
C LEU A 161 42.35 31.15 -1.57
N GLU A 162 43.25 31.98 -2.09
CA GLU A 162 43.41 33.38 -1.67
C GLU A 162 42.11 34.18 -1.86
N ALA A 163 41.49 34.08 -3.04
CA ALA A 163 40.23 34.75 -3.35
C ALA A 163 39.06 34.33 -2.43
N LEU A 164 39.07 33.11 -1.89
CA LEU A 164 38.08 32.65 -0.90
C LEU A 164 38.20 33.37 0.46
N TYR A 165 39.34 34.00 0.76
CA TYR A 165 39.55 34.80 1.98
C TYR A 165 39.33 36.31 1.78
N GLU A 166 39.18 36.78 0.55
CA GLU A 166 38.93 38.20 0.26
C GLU A 166 37.58 38.69 0.83
N GLU A 167 37.43 40.00 1.00
CA GLU A 167 36.15 40.57 1.46
C GLU A 167 35.09 40.61 0.36
N ASP A 168 35.52 40.63 -0.91
CA ASP A 168 34.61 40.72 -2.05
C ASP A 168 33.82 39.42 -2.28
N MET A 169 32.50 39.53 -2.21
CA MET A 169 31.58 38.42 -2.44
C MET A 169 31.59 37.94 -3.89
N ALA A 170 31.85 38.83 -4.86
CA ALA A 170 31.90 38.46 -6.27
C ALA A 170 33.18 37.65 -6.59
N ALA A 171 34.33 38.08 -6.08
CA ALA A 171 35.58 37.32 -6.14
C ALA A 171 35.43 35.92 -5.52
N LYS A 172 34.88 35.84 -4.29
CA LYS A 172 34.55 34.57 -3.62
C LYS A 172 33.66 33.67 -4.47
N ALA A 173 32.58 34.23 -5.03
CA ALA A 173 31.65 33.46 -5.85
C ALA A 173 32.31 32.90 -7.12
N THR A 174 33.20 33.67 -7.74
CA THR A 174 33.95 33.27 -8.94
C THR A 174 34.97 32.19 -8.63
N ALA A 175 35.73 32.33 -7.53
CA ALA A 175 36.68 31.32 -7.07
C ALA A 175 35.95 30.01 -6.70
N ALA A 176 34.87 30.10 -5.93
CA ALA A 176 34.05 28.94 -5.59
C ALA A 176 33.45 28.26 -6.83
N ALA A 177 33.04 29.04 -7.84
CA ALA A 177 32.56 28.51 -9.12
C ALA A 177 33.65 27.75 -9.89
N ALA A 178 34.88 28.25 -9.92
CA ALA A 178 36.01 27.58 -10.56
C ALA A 178 36.33 26.25 -9.87
N VAL A 179 36.39 26.25 -8.53
CA VAL A 179 36.59 25.02 -7.76
C VAL A 179 35.44 24.03 -7.97
N ALA A 180 34.19 24.50 -8.02
CA ALA A 180 33.03 23.65 -8.30
C ALA A 180 33.12 22.97 -9.67
N GLN A 181 33.65 23.65 -10.70
CA GLN A 181 33.87 23.03 -12.01
C GLN A 181 34.97 21.98 -11.97
N LEU A 182 36.07 22.24 -11.26
CA LEU A 182 37.13 21.23 -11.06
C LEU A 182 36.61 20.00 -10.32
N CYS A 183 35.72 20.16 -9.33
CA CYS A 183 35.10 19.02 -8.63
C CYS A 183 34.24 18.13 -9.55
N ARG A 184 33.76 18.63 -10.70
CA ARG A 184 32.95 17.84 -11.65
C ARG A 184 33.79 16.97 -12.58
N ASP A 185 35.07 17.26 -12.71
CA ASP A 185 36.01 16.46 -13.50
C ASP A 185 36.62 15.35 -12.63
N PRO A 186 36.37 14.06 -12.92
CA PRO A 186 36.94 12.96 -12.17
C PRO A 186 38.47 12.99 -12.07
N GLY A 187 39.17 13.52 -13.09
CA GLY A 187 40.63 13.61 -13.10
C GLY A 187 41.19 14.64 -12.11
N CYS A 188 40.38 15.63 -11.72
CA CYS A 188 40.77 16.69 -10.80
C CYS A 188 40.52 16.30 -9.32
N LEU A 189 39.66 15.31 -9.07
CA LEU A 189 39.19 14.98 -7.71
C LEU A 189 40.31 14.53 -6.78
N GLU A 190 41.27 13.71 -7.26
CA GLU A 190 42.39 13.23 -6.43
C GLU A 190 43.21 14.41 -5.88
N VAL A 191 43.60 15.34 -6.76
CA VAL A 191 44.38 16.54 -6.40
C VAL A 191 43.61 17.45 -5.44
N LEU A 192 42.30 17.62 -5.67
CA LEU A 192 41.46 18.44 -4.79
C LEU A 192 41.30 17.81 -3.39
N MET A 193 41.28 16.49 -3.27
CA MET A 193 41.18 15.80 -1.97
C MET A 193 42.47 15.92 -1.15
N GLU A 194 43.62 16.11 -1.80
CA GLU A 194 44.89 16.39 -1.13
C GLU A 194 45.00 17.83 -0.59
N GLN A 195 43.99 18.69 -0.87
CA GLN A 195 43.94 20.09 -0.44
C GLN A 195 42.88 20.34 0.65
N PRO A 196 43.09 19.87 1.90
CA PRO A 196 42.10 19.99 2.96
C PRO A 196 41.81 21.46 3.33
N ALA A 197 42.78 22.37 3.18
CA ALA A 197 42.59 23.80 3.45
C ALA A 197 41.52 24.42 2.53
N LEU A 198 41.52 24.03 1.25
CA LEU A 198 40.54 24.48 0.27
C LEU A 198 39.13 23.97 0.62
N LEU A 199 39.01 22.66 0.88
CA LEU A 199 37.72 22.04 1.22
C LEU A 199 37.11 22.61 2.51
N GLN A 200 37.96 22.88 3.52
CA GLN A 200 37.52 23.51 4.76
C GLN A 200 37.15 24.99 4.55
N ALA A 201 37.85 25.72 3.68
CA ALA A 201 37.50 27.08 3.31
C ALA A 201 36.10 27.14 2.67
N LEU A 202 35.79 26.22 1.74
CA LEU A 202 34.45 26.11 1.14
C LEU A 202 33.37 25.82 2.19
N ALA A 203 33.63 24.90 3.12
CA ALA A 203 32.66 24.55 4.16
C ALA A 203 32.42 25.70 5.15
N ARG A 204 33.46 26.50 5.46
CA ARG A 204 33.36 27.73 6.24
C ARG A 204 32.50 28.78 5.52
N LEU A 205 32.74 29.01 4.23
CA LEU A 205 31.95 29.97 3.44
C LEU A 205 30.47 29.56 3.36
N LEU A 206 30.18 28.26 3.28
CA LEU A 206 28.79 27.79 3.31
C LEU A 206 28.11 28.08 4.67
N ARG A 207 28.88 28.00 5.76
CA ARG A 207 28.38 28.29 7.11
C ARG A 207 28.12 29.79 7.33
N GLU A 208 29.03 30.64 6.88
CA GLU A 208 29.08 32.05 7.27
C GLU A 208 28.50 32.98 6.18
N ASP A 209 29.03 32.87 4.95
CA ASP A 209 28.77 33.84 3.89
C ASP A 209 27.57 33.47 3.01
N ALA A 210 27.30 32.19 2.79
CA ALA A 210 26.20 31.72 1.94
C ALA A 210 24.79 32.09 2.45
N ARG A 211 24.67 32.51 3.73
CA ARG A 211 23.41 32.93 4.36
C ARG A 211 23.07 34.40 4.13
N LYS A 212 23.96 35.19 3.52
CA LYS A 212 23.71 36.60 3.22
C LYS A 212 22.71 36.74 2.06
N GLY A 213 22.02 37.87 1.95
CA GLY A 213 20.93 38.07 0.98
C GLY A 213 21.39 38.26 -0.46
N ASP A 214 22.64 38.69 -0.65
CA ASP A 214 23.32 38.92 -1.92
C ASP A 214 24.23 37.75 -2.35
N ALA A 215 24.46 36.77 -1.46
CA ALA A 215 25.35 35.63 -1.67
C ALA A 215 24.77 34.50 -2.54
N GLY A 216 23.70 34.75 -3.30
CA GLY A 216 22.99 33.70 -4.06
C GLY A 216 23.90 32.92 -5.03
N GLN A 217 24.81 33.62 -5.73
CA GLN A 217 25.78 32.98 -6.63
C GLN A 217 26.81 32.14 -5.87
N LEU A 218 27.35 32.66 -4.76
CA LEU A 218 28.29 31.92 -3.91
C LEU A 218 27.64 30.65 -3.36
N CYS A 219 26.42 30.76 -2.84
CA CYS A 219 25.64 29.66 -2.32
C CYS A 219 25.48 28.52 -3.35
N VAL A 220 25.07 28.87 -4.57
CA VAL A 220 24.92 27.91 -5.69
C VAL A 220 26.26 27.24 -6.04
N SER A 221 27.35 28.00 -6.15
CA SER A 221 28.68 27.45 -6.43
C SER A 221 29.16 26.48 -5.35
N LEU A 222 28.98 26.83 -4.08
CA LEU A 222 29.37 25.97 -2.95
C LEU A 222 28.57 24.68 -2.93
N LEU A 223 27.24 24.76 -3.10
CA LEU A 223 26.38 23.57 -3.15
C LEU A 223 26.73 22.67 -4.35
N ALA A 224 27.06 23.25 -5.50
CA ALA A 224 27.51 22.50 -6.68
C ALA A 224 28.82 21.75 -6.44
N ALA A 225 29.80 22.40 -5.77
CA ALA A 225 31.05 21.74 -5.39
C ALA A 225 30.78 20.56 -4.44
N PHE A 226 29.99 20.76 -3.38
CA PHE A 226 29.67 19.69 -2.44
C PHE A 226 28.82 18.57 -3.03
N LEU A 227 27.93 18.86 -3.99
CA LEU A 227 27.20 17.84 -4.73
C LEU A 227 28.15 16.95 -5.53
N ALA A 228 29.12 17.53 -6.23
CA ALA A 228 30.13 16.74 -6.95
C ALA A 228 30.98 15.89 -6.00
N LEU A 229 31.37 16.45 -4.85
CA LEU A 229 32.09 15.72 -3.79
C LEU A 229 31.24 14.65 -3.09
N SER A 230 29.91 14.72 -3.17
CA SER A 230 29.01 13.75 -2.54
C SER A 230 29.22 12.32 -3.04
N HIS A 231 29.73 12.16 -4.25
CA HIS A 231 30.04 10.85 -4.84
C HIS A 231 31.44 10.32 -4.50
N VAL A 232 32.23 11.08 -3.72
CA VAL A 232 33.61 10.73 -3.35
C VAL A 232 33.66 10.22 -1.90
N PRO A 233 33.98 8.93 -1.67
CA PRO A 233 34.00 8.37 -0.32
C PRO A 233 34.94 9.08 0.66
N ALA A 234 36.07 9.60 0.16
CA ALA A 234 37.03 10.36 0.96
C ALA A 234 36.45 11.67 1.52
N ALA A 235 35.43 12.24 0.89
CA ALA A 235 34.78 13.48 1.31
C ALA A 235 33.68 13.25 2.38
N HIS A 236 33.29 12.00 2.68
CA HIS A 236 32.19 11.70 3.61
C HIS A 236 32.29 12.40 4.98
N PRO A 237 33.46 12.50 5.66
CA PRO A 237 33.57 13.20 6.94
C PRO A 237 33.21 14.69 6.83
N LEU A 238 33.64 15.34 5.75
CA LEU A 238 33.30 16.74 5.46
C LEU A 238 31.80 16.89 5.16
N LEU A 239 31.26 15.96 4.36
CA LEU A 239 29.86 15.98 3.94
C LEU A 239 28.89 15.86 5.11
N GLN A 240 29.21 15.11 6.17
CA GLN A 240 28.35 15.06 7.36
C GLN A 240 28.12 16.44 7.99
N GLN A 241 29.16 17.29 8.06
CA GLN A 241 29.01 18.66 8.52
C GLN A 241 28.21 19.49 7.51
N VAL A 242 28.53 19.36 6.22
CA VAL A 242 27.88 20.10 5.14
C VAL A 242 26.38 19.82 5.08
N GLY A 243 25.94 18.56 5.22
CA GLY A 243 24.52 18.21 5.18
C GLY A 243 23.69 18.95 6.23
N SER A 244 24.24 19.16 7.43
CA SER A 244 23.57 19.97 8.46
C SER A 244 23.45 21.45 8.08
N LEU A 245 24.47 22.02 7.45
CA LEU A 245 24.48 23.40 6.97
C LEU A 245 23.52 23.58 5.80
N THR A 246 23.46 22.60 4.90
CA THR A 246 22.52 22.58 3.77
C THR A 246 21.08 22.57 4.25
N MET A 247 20.74 21.76 5.27
CA MET A 247 19.40 21.79 5.88
C MET A 247 19.02 23.19 6.41
N GLU A 248 19.92 23.85 7.15
CA GLU A 248 19.68 25.19 7.69
C GLU A 248 19.55 26.26 6.60
N LEU A 249 20.34 26.12 5.53
CA LEU A 249 20.29 27.01 4.37
C LEU A 249 18.98 26.87 3.59
N LEU A 250 18.50 25.63 3.37
CA LEU A 250 17.22 25.39 2.72
C LEU A 250 16.06 25.95 3.55
N ASP A 251 16.06 25.73 4.87
CA ASP A 251 15.07 26.33 5.78
C ASP A 251 15.08 27.87 5.70
N LEU A 252 16.27 28.49 5.65
CA LEU A 252 16.40 29.93 5.47
C LEU A 252 15.78 30.42 4.14
N GLU A 253 16.02 29.71 3.03
CA GLU A 253 15.43 30.07 1.73
C GLU A 253 13.90 29.93 1.71
N LEU A 254 13.36 28.91 2.37
CA LEU A 254 11.91 28.76 2.52
C LEU A 254 11.32 29.89 3.37
N ARG A 255 11.94 30.25 4.50
CA ARG A 255 11.49 31.39 5.33
C ARG A 255 11.57 32.74 4.61
N ARG A 256 12.58 32.92 3.74
CA ARG A 256 12.65 34.11 2.87
C ARG A 256 11.45 34.17 1.92
N ALA A 257 11.00 33.03 1.39
CA ALA A 257 9.79 32.97 0.56
C ALA A 257 8.53 33.31 1.36
N GLU A 258 8.41 32.84 2.61
CA GLU A 258 7.31 33.22 3.50
C GLU A 258 7.27 34.74 3.76
N HIS A 259 8.42 35.37 3.96
CA HIS A 259 8.49 36.82 4.10
C HIS A 259 8.05 37.56 2.82
N TRP A 260 8.42 37.05 1.63
CA TRP A 260 7.91 37.56 0.36
C TRP A 260 6.39 37.37 0.21
N GLN A 261 5.87 36.22 0.65
CA GLN A 261 4.44 35.92 0.70
C GLN A 261 3.69 36.96 1.53
N GLN A 262 4.18 37.25 2.74
CA GLN A 262 3.58 38.23 3.65
C GLN A 262 3.65 39.66 3.09
N ARG A 263 4.76 40.01 2.44
CA ARG A 263 4.97 41.32 1.83
C ARG A 263 4.01 41.58 0.67
N GLU A 264 3.87 40.62 -0.25
CA GLU A 264 3.02 40.80 -1.44
C GLU A 264 1.55 40.41 -1.18
N GLY A 265 1.26 39.73 -0.05
CA GLY A 265 -0.09 39.32 0.34
C GLY A 265 -0.67 38.19 -0.51
N VAL A 266 0.17 37.42 -1.19
CA VAL A 266 -0.21 36.33 -2.09
C VAL A 266 0.46 35.03 -1.63
N PRO A 267 -0.29 33.92 -1.44
CA PRO A 267 0.28 32.61 -1.10
C PRO A 267 1.30 32.09 -2.12
N VAL A 268 2.36 31.43 -1.65
CA VAL A 268 3.33 30.78 -2.54
C VAL A 268 2.67 29.68 -3.38
N ALA A 269 1.76 28.91 -2.76
CA ALA A 269 1.00 27.84 -3.42
C ALA A 269 0.20 28.35 -4.63
N ASP A 270 -0.48 29.50 -4.51
CA ASP A 270 -1.28 30.09 -5.59
C ASP A 270 -0.40 30.49 -6.77
N VAL A 271 0.76 31.11 -6.49
CA VAL A 271 1.74 31.47 -7.54
C VAL A 271 2.34 30.22 -8.17
N GLY A 272 2.64 29.19 -7.37
CA GLY A 272 3.14 27.90 -7.85
C GLY A 272 2.15 27.23 -8.81
N ALA A 273 0.88 27.17 -8.44
CA ALA A 273 -0.19 26.61 -9.27
C ALA A 273 -0.34 27.36 -10.60
N LYS A 274 -0.34 28.70 -10.58
CA LYS A 274 -0.41 29.54 -11.79
C LYS A 274 0.79 29.36 -12.71
N LEU A 275 2.00 29.23 -12.15
CA LEU A 275 3.22 28.97 -12.92
C LEU A 275 3.14 27.62 -13.65
N LEU A 276 2.67 26.58 -12.97
CA LEU A 276 2.48 25.25 -13.57
C LEU A 276 1.40 25.27 -14.66
N ALA A 277 0.28 25.94 -14.40
CA ALA A 277 -0.82 26.11 -15.36
C ALA A 277 -0.50 27.09 -16.51
N ARG A 278 0.65 27.77 -16.45
CA ARG A 278 1.07 28.83 -17.40
C ARG A 278 0.07 29.96 -17.50
N GLU A 279 -0.59 30.28 -16.40
CA GLU A 279 -1.53 31.38 -16.30
C GLU A 279 -0.81 32.73 -16.19
N PRO A 280 -1.39 33.82 -16.71
CA PRO A 280 -0.81 35.15 -16.57
C PRO A 280 -0.80 35.58 -15.09
N LEU A 281 0.35 36.05 -14.62
CA LEU A 281 0.56 36.50 -13.25
C LEU A 281 0.20 37.99 -13.09
N ALA A 282 -0.51 38.31 -12.01
CA ALA A 282 -0.71 39.69 -11.58
C ALA A 282 0.63 40.33 -11.13
N PRO A 283 0.75 41.66 -11.06
CA PRO A 283 1.99 42.33 -10.63
C PRO A 283 2.59 41.85 -9.29
N PRO A 284 1.84 41.63 -8.19
CA PRO A 284 2.41 41.10 -6.95
C PRO A 284 2.85 39.63 -7.10
N GLU A 285 2.07 38.83 -7.83
CA GLU A 285 2.37 37.43 -8.14
C GLU A 285 3.66 37.30 -8.96
N ALA A 286 3.87 38.18 -9.94
CA ALA A 286 5.07 38.20 -10.77
C ALA A 286 6.33 38.58 -9.98
N ARG A 287 6.21 39.48 -8.98
CA ARG A 287 7.33 39.82 -8.08
C ARG A 287 7.68 38.66 -7.16
N LEU A 288 6.67 38.00 -6.58
CA LEU A 288 6.86 36.79 -5.79
C LEU A 288 7.49 35.69 -6.65
N ALA A 289 6.95 35.41 -7.84
CA ALA A 289 7.51 34.44 -8.78
C ALA A 289 8.98 34.72 -9.13
N ALA A 290 9.35 35.97 -9.38
CA ALA A 290 10.73 36.36 -9.63
C ALA A 290 11.63 36.11 -8.41
N ALA A 291 11.14 36.34 -7.19
CA ALA A 291 11.87 35.98 -5.97
C ALA A 291 12.04 34.47 -5.83
N LEU A 292 10.99 33.68 -6.05
CA LEU A 292 11.03 32.22 -5.98
C LEU A 292 12.01 31.65 -7.02
N ALA A 293 12.01 32.17 -8.25
CA ALA A 293 12.92 31.77 -9.33
C ALA A 293 14.41 32.03 -8.97
N ARG A 294 14.71 33.08 -8.21
CA ARG A 294 16.08 33.35 -7.72
C ARG A 294 16.54 32.37 -6.65
N GLN A 295 15.61 31.79 -5.88
CA GLN A 295 15.92 30.80 -4.85
C GLN A 295 16.04 29.38 -5.39
N GLU A 296 15.38 29.10 -6.51
CA GLU A 296 15.25 27.76 -7.07
C GLU A 296 16.59 27.01 -7.24
N PRO A 297 17.68 27.62 -7.79
CA PRO A 297 18.93 26.88 -7.97
C PRO A 297 19.57 26.41 -6.65
N ALA A 298 19.46 27.22 -5.58
CA ALA A 298 19.96 26.85 -4.26
C ALA A 298 19.13 25.71 -3.65
N LEU A 299 17.80 25.78 -3.79
CA LEU A 299 16.90 24.71 -3.35
C LEU A 299 17.17 23.41 -4.11
N TYR A 300 17.29 23.48 -5.44
CA TYR A 300 17.50 22.31 -6.29
C TYR A 300 18.83 21.61 -6.00
N LEU A 301 19.93 22.37 -5.95
CA LEU A 301 21.25 21.82 -5.63
C LEU A 301 21.34 21.30 -4.20
N GLY A 302 20.78 22.04 -3.24
CA GLY A 302 20.78 21.64 -1.84
C GLY A 302 19.99 20.35 -1.61
N LEU A 303 18.79 20.23 -2.18
CA LEU A 303 18.00 19.00 -2.12
C LEU A 303 18.67 17.84 -2.87
N SER A 304 19.32 18.10 -4.00
CA SER A 304 20.07 17.07 -4.74
C SER A 304 21.21 16.52 -3.89
N LEU A 305 21.98 17.41 -3.23
CA LEU A 305 23.06 17.02 -2.33
C LEU A 305 22.54 16.19 -1.15
N LEU A 306 21.48 16.64 -0.48
CA LEU A 306 20.89 15.91 0.63
C LEU A 306 20.37 14.54 0.21
N LEU A 307 19.77 14.45 -0.99
CA LEU A 307 19.26 13.20 -1.54
C LEU A 307 20.40 12.22 -1.85
N SER A 308 21.48 12.68 -2.48
CA SER A 308 22.69 11.86 -2.73
C SER A 308 23.32 11.35 -1.44
N MET A 309 23.34 12.17 -0.38
CA MET A 309 23.83 11.75 0.93
C MET A 309 22.90 10.72 1.61
N ALA A 310 21.58 10.91 1.50
CA ALA A 310 20.58 9.99 2.04
C ALA A 310 20.58 8.64 1.28
N GLU A 311 20.91 8.67 -0.01
CA GLU A 311 21.07 7.48 -0.85
C GLU A 311 22.16 6.54 -0.30
N GLN A 312 23.30 7.11 0.09
CA GLN A 312 24.49 6.38 0.53
C GLN A 312 24.45 5.90 1.98
N ASP A 313 23.83 6.66 2.90
CA ASP A 313 23.79 6.31 4.33
C ASP A 313 22.41 6.60 4.94
N VAL A 314 21.68 5.53 5.28
CA VAL A 314 20.36 5.58 5.93
C VAL A 314 20.42 6.31 7.28
N ARG A 315 21.56 6.28 7.99
CA ARG A 315 21.72 7.01 9.27
C ARG A 315 21.73 8.52 9.05
N VAL A 316 22.26 8.97 7.92
CA VAL A 316 22.22 10.38 7.52
C VAL A 316 20.80 10.78 7.18
N GLU A 317 20.08 9.96 6.42
CA GLU A 317 18.64 10.16 6.13
C GLU A 317 17.83 10.34 7.42
N GLN A 318 18.01 9.44 8.39
CA GLN A 318 17.30 9.52 9.67
C GLN A 318 17.65 10.80 10.45
N LYS A 319 18.91 11.25 10.43
CA LYS A 319 19.30 12.53 11.03
C LYS A 319 18.65 13.72 10.33
N MET A 320 18.51 13.68 8.99
CA MET A 320 17.83 14.73 8.24
C MET A 320 16.33 14.77 8.55
N VAL A 321 15.67 13.61 8.63
CA VAL A 321 14.26 13.50 9.03
C VAL A 321 14.04 14.07 10.42
N ASN A 322 14.89 13.72 11.39
CA ASN A 322 14.84 14.26 12.76
C ASN A 322 15.04 15.78 12.83
N LYS A 323 15.67 16.37 11.80
CA LYS A 323 15.85 17.82 11.63
C LYS A 323 14.71 18.49 10.84
N GLY A 324 13.63 17.78 10.51
CA GLY A 324 12.48 18.36 9.80
C GLY A 324 12.59 18.32 8.28
N LEU A 325 13.34 17.38 7.70
CA LEU A 325 13.40 17.22 6.24
C LEU A 325 12.03 16.95 5.60
N ALA A 326 11.19 16.12 6.23
CA ALA A 326 9.87 15.79 5.70
C ALA A 326 9.00 17.05 5.57
N SER A 327 8.91 17.88 6.61
CA SER A 327 8.18 19.15 6.57
C SER A 327 8.75 20.14 5.56
N LEU A 328 10.08 20.19 5.43
CA LEU A 328 10.75 21.05 4.45
C LEU A 328 10.35 20.66 3.02
N LEU A 329 10.35 19.36 2.70
CA LEU A 329 9.95 18.83 1.39
C LEU A 329 8.47 19.10 1.08
N VAL A 330 7.58 19.03 2.08
CA VAL A 330 6.16 19.37 1.92
C VAL A 330 5.98 20.85 1.56
N VAL A 331 6.70 21.77 2.21
CA VAL A 331 6.68 23.20 1.86
C VAL A 331 7.22 23.46 0.44
N VAL A 332 8.15 22.64 -0.05
CA VAL A 332 8.65 22.71 -1.43
C VAL A 332 7.58 22.34 -2.46
N LEU A 333 6.53 21.58 -2.09
CA LEU A 333 5.45 21.21 -3.01
C LEU A 333 4.60 22.40 -3.48
N ASP A 334 4.63 23.54 -2.76
CA ASP A 334 3.94 24.77 -3.15
C ASP A 334 4.66 25.54 -4.28
N ARG A 335 5.82 25.08 -4.74
CA ARG A 335 6.63 25.76 -5.76
C ARG A 335 6.12 25.47 -7.17
N GLY A 336 6.39 26.39 -8.11
CA GLY A 336 5.95 26.27 -9.51
C GLY A 336 6.96 25.63 -10.47
N SER A 337 8.10 25.12 -10.00
CA SER A 337 9.14 24.54 -10.86
C SER A 337 8.97 23.03 -10.98
N PRO A 338 8.69 22.48 -12.19
CA PRO A 338 8.42 21.06 -12.35
C PRO A 338 9.65 20.18 -12.02
N GLN A 339 10.86 20.69 -12.27
CA GLN A 339 12.11 19.99 -11.98
C GLN A 339 12.36 19.92 -10.47
N LEU A 340 12.13 21.02 -9.75
CA LEU A 340 12.25 21.04 -8.28
C LEU A 340 11.20 20.14 -7.63
N LEU A 341 9.95 20.20 -8.10
CA LEU A 341 8.87 19.35 -7.60
C LEU A 341 9.19 17.87 -7.83
N GLN A 342 9.69 17.49 -9.01
CA GLN A 342 10.05 16.10 -9.30
C GLN A 342 11.17 15.59 -8.38
N LEU A 343 12.17 16.43 -8.06
CA LEU A 343 13.21 16.10 -7.09
C LEU A 343 12.62 15.91 -5.68
N ALA A 344 11.75 16.83 -5.25
CA ALA A 344 11.10 16.78 -3.94
C ALA A 344 10.20 15.54 -3.80
N THR A 345 9.36 15.23 -4.80
CA THR A 345 8.49 14.05 -4.80
C THR A 345 9.31 12.76 -4.84
N THR A 346 10.46 12.74 -5.51
CA THR A 346 11.37 11.59 -5.50
C THR A 346 11.97 11.36 -4.11
N PHE A 347 12.37 12.43 -3.41
CA PHE A 347 12.85 12.33 -2.03
C PHE A 347 11.73 11.85 -1.09
N LEU A 348 10.56 12.47 -1.18
CA LEU A 348 9.39 12.07 -0.39
C LEU A 348 8.99 10.61 -0.62
N ARG A 349 9.08 10.11 -1.86
CA ARG A 349 8.81 8.71 -2.20
C ARG A 349 9.78 7.74 -1.54
N ARG A 350 11.05 8.14 -1.38
CA ARG A 350 12.01 7.37 -0.60
C ARG A 350 11.64 7.39 0.89
N LEU A 351 11.29 8.56 1.42
CA LEU A 351 10.90 8.70 2.83
C LEU A 351 9.60 7.96 3.17
N SER A 352 8.65 7.84 2.21
CA SER A 352 7.35 7.19 2.40
C SER A 352 7.42 5.67 2.55
N LEU A 353 8.62 5.07 2.49
CA LEU A 353 8.81 3.64 2.80
C LEU A 353 8.73 3.35 4.31
N TYR A 354 8.83 4.38 5.14
CA TYR A 354 8.83 4.27 6.60
C TYR A 354 7.53 4.84 7.19
N ALA A 355 6.83 4.04 8.00
CA ALA A 355 5.55 4.44 8.59
C ALA A 355 5.64 5.70 9.47
N GLU A 356 6.75 5.89 10.19
CA GLU A 356 7.00 7.10 11.00
C GLU A 356 7.02 8.37 10.13
N ASN A 357 7.61 8.29 8.93
CA ASN A 357 7.64 9.40 7.98
C ASN A 357 6.26 9.63 7.36
N CYS A 358 5.53 8.58 6.99
CA CYS A 358 4.16 8.71 6.46
C CYS A 358 3.24 9.45 7.43
N ARG A 359 3.39 9.21 8.74
CA ARG A 359 2.66 9.97 9.76
C ARG A 359 2.97 11.46 9.70
N LEU A 360 4.25 11.84 9.60
CA LEU A 360 4.66 13.25 9.47
C LEU A 360 4.07 13.90 8.21
N LEU A 361 4.05 13.17 7.09
CA LEU A 361 3.46 13.66 5.84
C LEU A 361 1.94 13.86 5.96
N ARG A 362 1.27 13.02 6.75
CA ARG A 362 -0.18 13.12 6.98
C ARG A 362 -0.52 14.34 7.82
N GLU A 363 0.25 14.56 8.88
CA GLU A 363 0.14 15.72 9.77
C GLU A 363 0.45 17.03 9.03
N ALA A 364 1.31 16.98 8.02
CA ALA A 364 1.63 18.11 7.15
C ALA A 364 0.70 18.27 5.92
N GLU A 365 -0.37 17.48 5.81
CA GLU A 365 -1.36 17.53 4.73
C GLU A 365 -0.78 17.42 3.29
N ALA A 366 0.32 16.68 3.13
CA ALA A 366 1.03 16.55 1.85
C ALA A 366 0.13 16.03 0.71
N VAL A 367 -0.89 15.24 1.02
CA VAL A 367 -1.83 14.68 0.03
C VAL A 367 -2.58 15.77 -0.72
N ALA A 368 -3.01 16.85 -0.06
CA ALA A 368 -3.76 17.92 -0.71
C ALA A 368 -2.92 18.62 -1.78
N GLN A 369 -1.65 18.93 -1.45
CA GLN A 369 -0.69 19.53 -2.38
C GLN A 369 -0.38 18.60 -3.55
N LEU A 370 -0.16 17.31 -3.29
CA LEU A 370 0.11 16.33 -4.35
C LEU A 370 -1.11 16.12 -5.27
N ALA A 371 -2.32 16.08 -4.71
CA ALA A 371 -3.56 15.95 -5.46
C ALA A 371 -3.83 17.17 -6.37
N ALA A 372 -3.37 18.36 -5.98
CA ALA A 372 -3.46 19.56 -6.80
C ALA A 372 -2.63 19.45 -8.11
N LEU A 373 -1.57 18.64 -8.11
CA LEU A 373 -0.71 18.40 -9.28
C LEU A 373 -1.29 17.38 -10.28
N VAL A 374 -2.46 16.77 -9.99
CA VAL A 374 -3.13 15.77 -10.83
C VAL A 374 -4.38 16.38 -11.49
N PRO A 375 -4.60 16.25 -12.82
CA PRO A 375 -3.97 15.31 -13.75
C PRO A 375 -2.62 15.74 -14.37
N GLY A 376 -2.25 17.03 -14.37
CA GLY A 376 -0.97 17.52 -14.92
C GLY A 376 -0.76 17.26 -16.43
N ASP A 377 0.41 17.66 -16.96
CA ASP A 377 0.75 17.59 -18.40
C ASP A 377 1.20 16.20 -18.90
N GLY A 378 1.00 15.12 -18.12
CA GLY A 378 1.46 13.77 -18.49
C GLY A 378 2.99 13.55 -18.43
N GLY A 379 3.75 14.56 -17.98
CA GLY A 379 5.21 14.51 -17.90
C GLY A 379 5.78 13.69 -16.73
N PRO A 380 7.12 13.66 -16.57
CA PRO A 380 7.81 12.87 -15.52
C PRO A 380 7.43 13.29 -14.09
N LEU A 381 7.01 14.55 -13.90
CA LEU A 381 6.47 15.03 -12.62
C LEU A 381 5.19 14.26 -12.23
N LEU A 382 4.24 14.12 -13.16
CA LEU A 382 2.97 13.42 -12.88
C LEU A 382 3.24 11.99 -12.43
N ALA A 383 4.12 11.28 -13.15
CA ALA A 383 4.50 9.93 -12.77
C ALA A 383 5.13 9.86 -11.37
N SER A 384 6.02 10.79 -11.04
CA SER A 384 6.63 10.87 -9.71
C SER A 384 5.59 11.14 -8.61
N VAL A 385 4.64 12.05 -8.86
CA VAL A 385 3.52 12.35 -7.95
C VAL A 385 2.62 11.13 -7.74
N LEU A 386 2.22 10.44 -8.82
CA LEU A 386 1.34 9.27 -8.72
C LEU A 386 2.02 8.11 -7.98
N ARG A 387 3.31 7.87 -8.18
CA ARG A 387 4.07 6.86 -7.42
C ARG A 387 4.16 7.20 -5.93
N LEU A 388 4.33 8.48 -5.59
CA LEU A 388 4.30 8.92 -4.19
C LEU A 388 2.91 8.76 -3.59
N LEU A 389 1.85 9.22 -4.27
CA LEU A 389 0.47 9.02 -3.83
C LEU A 389 0.16 7.52 -3.66
N HIS A 390 0.66 6.66 -4.54
CA HIS A 390 0.53 5.21 -4.40
C HIS A 390 1.13 4.72 -3.08
N ASN A 391 2.34 5.15 -2.72
CA ASN A 391 2.94 4.82 -1.43
C ASN A 391 2.14 5.33 -0.23
N LEU A 392 1.62 6.56 -0.33
CA LEU A 392 0.83 7.15 0.75
C LEU A 392 -0.53 6.45 0.92
N SER A 393 -1.09 5.89 -0.15
CA SER A 393 -2.41 5.25 -0.14
C SER A 393 -2.46 3.92 0.63
N PHE A 394 -1.31 3.39 1.09
CA PHE A 394 -1.29 2.29 2.05
C PHE A 394 -1.79 2.73 3.45
N ASP A 395 -1.67 4.01 3.82
CA ASP A 395 -2.23 4.56 5.07
C ASP A 395 -3.71 4.93 4.88
N GLU A 396 -4.57 4.47 5.81
CA GLU A 396 -6.00 4.77 5.79
C GLU A 396 -6.31 6.28 5.87
N GLY A 397 -5.61 7.02 6.73
CA GLY A 397 -5.84 8.45 6.90
C GLY A 397 -5.48 9.23 5.63
N MET A 398 -4.42 8.82 4.95
CA MET A 398 -4.03 9.39 3.65
C MET A 398 -5.03 9.06 2.55
N ARG A 399 -5.59 7.84 2.51
CA ARG A 399 -6.68 7.52 1.57
C ARG A 399 -7.88 8.44 1.77
N GLN A 400 -8.25 8.72 3.02
CA GLN A 400 -9.32 9.68 3.32
C GLN A 400 -8.98 11.07 2.76
N GLN A 401 -7.78 11.59 3.03
CA GLN A 401 -7.33 12.88 2.48
C GLN A 401 -7.35 12.89 0.94
N MET A 402 -7.02 11.77 0.28
CA MET A 402 -7.05 11.66 -1.19
C MET A 402 -8.49 11.75 -1.71
N VAL A 403 -9.43 11.06 -1.07
CA VAL A 403 -10.85 11.14 -1.45
C VAL A 403 -11.39 12.56 -1.25
N ASP A 404 -11.07 13.18 -0.12
CA ASP A 404 -11.48 14.57 0.18
C ASP A 404 -10.89 15.56 -0.84
N ALA A 405 -9.68 15.30 -1.35
CA ALA A 405 -9.03 16.07 -2.41
C ALA A 405 -9.52 15.72 -3.84
N GLY A 406 -10.54 14.87 -3.98
CA GLY A 406 -11.15 14.52 -5.27
C GLY A 406 -10.30 13.57 -6.13
N MET A 407 -9.40 12.78 -5.53
CA MET A 407 -8.48 11.91 -6.28
C MET A 407 -9.16 10.84 -7.12
N ILE A 408 -10.34 10.34 -6.73
CA ILE A 408 -11.08 9.34 -7.51
C ILE A 408 -11.42 9.92 -8.89
N ALA A 409 -11.97 11.14 -8.94
CA ALA A 409 -12.31 11.80 -10.20
C ALA A 409 -11.07 12.13 -11.05
N LYS A 410 -10.00 12.61 -10.39
CA LYS A 410 -8.72 12.93 -11.04
C LYS A 410 -8.06 11.70 -11.66
N ALA A 411 -7.98 10.58 -10.93
CA ALA A 411 -7.40 9.34 -11.43
C ALA A 411 -8.27 8.68 -12.52
N ALA A 412 -9.60 8.74 -12.40
CA ALA A 412 -10.50 8.29 -13.46
C ALA A 412 -10.34 9.10 -14.76
N ALA A 413 -10.12 10.42 -14.66
CA ALA A 413 -9.85 11.28 -15.81
C ALA A 413 -8.53 10.92 -16.53
N LEU A 414 -7.49 10.54 -15.77
CA LEU A 414 -6.22 10.08 -16.35
C LEU A 414 -6.39 8.81 -17.19
N LEU A 415 -7.22 7.86 -16.74
CA LEU A 415 -7.47 6.62 -17.48
C LEU A 415 -8.18 6.87 -18.81
N LYS A 416 -9.11 7.84 -18.86
CA LYS A 416 -9.77 8.24 -20.10
C LYS A 416 -8.84 8.94 -21.08
N ALA A 417 -7.95 9.79 -20.57
CA ALA A 417 -7.00 10.51 -21.41
C ALA A 417 -6.03 9.54 -22.13
N ASP A 418 -5.59 8.49 -21.44
CA ASP A 418 -4.77 7.41 -21.99
C ASP A 418 -5.53 6.58 -23.06
N GLU A 419 -6.80 6.26 -22.82
CA GLU A 419 -7.65 5.53 -23.79
C GLU A 419 -7.89 6.31 -25.08
N LEU A 420 -8.06 7.64 -24.99
CA LEU A 420 -8.22 8.52 -26.16
C LEU A 420 -6.95 8.62 -27.02
N GLN A 421 -5.76 8.54 -26.40
CA GLN A 421 -4.48 8.54 -27.11
C GLN A 421 -4.25 7.22 -27.86
N LEU A 422 -4.71 6.10 -27.30
CA LEU A 422 -4.65 4.77 -27.94
C LEU A 422 -5.71 4.58 -29.04
N GLY A 423 -6.84 5.30 -28.98
CA GLY A 423 -7.93 5.23 -29.97
C GLY A 423 -7.72 6.11 -31.22
N GLY A 424 -6.70 6.97 -31.24
CA GLY A 424 -6.43 7.93 -32.31
C GLY A 424 -5.48 7.42 -33.40
N GLY A 425 -5.96 6.56 -34.30
CA GLY A 425 -5.33 6.31 -35.60
C GLY A 425 -4.56 4.99 -35.72
N GLY A 426 -5.15 4.03 -36.43
CA GLY A 426 -4.44 2.83 -36.89
C GLY A 426 -3.36 3.20 -37.92
N GLY A 427 -2.14 2.72 -37.66
CA GLY A 427 -0.99 2.86 -38.55
C GLY A 427 0.10 1.86 -38.16
N SER A 428 0.02 0.69 -38.77
CA SER A 428 1.03 -0.37 -38.93
C SER A 428 2.47 -0.12 -38.44
N SER A 429 3.02 -1.22 -37.90
CA SER A 429 4.39 -1.73 -38.07
C SER A 429 5.32 -1.67 -36.85
N SER A 430 5.52 -2.86 -36.27
CA SER A 430 6.84 -3.46 -36.02
C SER A 430 7.87 -2.66 -35.21
N SER A 431 7.98 -2.99 -33.93
CA SER A 431 9.14 -3.73 -33.42
C SER A 431 8.93 -4.04 -31.95
N ALA A 432 9.12 -5.32 -31.59
CA ALA A 432 9.55 -5.66 -30.25
C ALA A 432 10.93 -5.01 -30.06
N GLY A 433 10.95 -3.81 -29.49
CA GLY A 433 12.14 -2.97 -29.31
C GLY A 433 11.77 -1.49 -29.38
N ASP A 434 12.02 -0.77 -28.28
CA ASP A 434 12.18 0.69 -28.17
C ASP A 434 10.99 1.64 -27.89
N HIS A 435 9.83 1.17 -27.41
CA HIS A 435 8.78 2.07 -26.85
C HIS A 435 8.38 1.78 -25.39
N ALA A 436 9.26 1.18 -24.59
CA ALA A 436 9.01 0.84 -23.18
C ALA A 436 9.34 1.97 -22.16
N ASP A 437 9.59 3.21 -22.60
CA ASP A 437 10.16 4.26 -21.74
C ASP A 437 9.14 5.31 -21.21
N GLY A 438 7.84 5.09 -21.40
CA GLY A 438 6.79 5.89 -20.76
C GLY A 438 6.51 5.42 -19.34
N PRO A 439 6.30 6.31 -18.34
CA PRO A 439 5.83 5.88 -17.03
C PRO A 439 4.46 5.18 -17.18
N PRO A 440 4.18 4.10 -16.44
CA PRO A 440 2.92 3.36 -16.55
C PRO A 440 1.80 4.14 -15.84
N LEU A 441 1.45 5.32 -16.37
CA LEU A 441 0.46 6.24 -15.80
C LEU A 441 -0.90 5.56 -15.62
N ARG A 442 -1.31 4.74 -16.59
CA ARG A 442 -2.51 3.92 -16.51
C ARG A 442 -2.49 2.98 -15.30
N GLN A 443 -1.41 2.22 -15.12
CA GLN A 443 -1.30 1.28 -13.99
C GLN A 443 -1.25 2.00 -12.64
N LEU A 444 -0.56 3.14 -12.56
CA LEU A 444 -0.51 3.94 -11.35
C LEU A 444 -1.88 4.54 -10.99
N ALA A 445 -2.61 5.04 -11.99
CA ALA A 445 -3.97 5.54 -11.79
C ALA A 445 -4.94 4.41 -11.39
N LEU A 446 -4.87 3.24 -12.03
CA LEU A 446 -5.66 2.07 -11.62
C LEU A 446 -5.30 1.59 -10.21
N GLY A 447 -4.01 1.56 -9.86
CA GLY A 447 -3.53 1.14 -8.54
C GLY A 447 -4.04 2.06 -7.43
N LEU A 448 -4.03 3.37 -7.68
CA LEU A 448 -4.62 4.35 -6.78
C LEU A 448 -6.13 4.14 -6.64
N LEU A 449 -6.87 3.98 -7.74
CA LEU A 449 -8.32 3.74 -7.66
C LEU A 449 -8.63 2.44 -6.90
N TYR A 450 -7.85 1.39 -7.09
CA TYR A 450 -7.98 0.15 -6.33
C TYR A 450 -7.73 0.37 -4.84
N HIS A 451 -6.65 1.05 -4.45
CA HIS A 451 -6.40 1.37 -3.03
C HIS A 451 -7.52 2.20 -2.41
N LEU A 452 -8.06 3.17 -3.15
CA LEU A 452 -9.20 3.97 -2.71
C LEU A 452 -10.52 3.18 -2.67
N SER A 453 -10.64 2.06 -3.39
CA SER A 453 -11.82 1.18 -3.32
C SER A 453 -11.73 0.14 -2.20
N LEU A 454 -10.60 -0.02 -1.51
CA LEU A 454 -10.45 -0.98 -0.39
C LEU A 454 -11.34 -0.64 0.82
N GLN A 455 -11.83 0.60 0.93
CA GLN A 455 -12.68 1.03 2.03
C GLN A 455 -14.11 1.22 1.56
N ASP A 456 -15.06 0.53 2.19
CA ASP A 456 -16.48 0.58 1.81
C ASP A 456 -17.03 2.02 1.74
N LYS A 457 -16.69 2.86 2.73
CA LYS A 457 -17.09 4.27 2.75
C LYS A 457 -16.70 5.05 1.48
N HIS A 458 -15.60 4.68 0.82
CA HIS A 458 -15.09 5.34 -0.39
C HIS A 458 -15.70 4.77 -1.67
N ARG A 459 -16.11 3.49 -1.69
CA ARG A 459 -16.68 2.83 -2.89
C ARG A 459 -17.92 3.57 -3.43
N SER A 460 -18.75 4.12 -2.54
CA SER A 460 -19.92 4.94 -2.94
C SER A 460 -19.56 6.19 -3.74
N MET A 461 -18.37 6.77 -3.55
CA MET A 461 -17.92 7.98 -4.26
C MET A 461 -17.66 7.71 -5.75
N PHE A 462 -17.46 6.45 -6.14
CA PHE A 462 -17.29 6.04 -7.55
C PHE A 462 -18.59 6.19 -8.37
N LEU A 463 -19.75 6.38 -7.75
CA LEU A 463 -21.01 6.69 -8.43
C LEU A 463 -20.91 7.96 -9.27
N TYR A 464 -20.23 8.97 -8.73
CA TYR A 464 -20.14 10.31 -9.33
C TYR A 464 -19.02 10.42 -10.36
N THR A 465 -18.20 9.38 -10.48
CA THR A 465 -17.22 9.23 -11.54
C THR A 465 -17.77 8.29 -12.60
N GLU A 466 -17.47 8.54 -13.88
CA GLU A 466 -17.65 7.45 -14.85
C GLU A 466 -16.70 6.31 -14.49
N PRO A 467 -17.16 5.05 -14.44
CA PRO A 467 -16.32 3.95 -14.05
C PRO A 467 -15.10 3.93 -14.98
N PRO A 468 -13.88 3.71 -14.44
CA PRO A 468 -12.73 3.40 -15.27
C PRO A 468 -13.15 2.24 -16.16
N ALA A 469 -12.98 2.45 -17.45
CA ALA A 469 -13.95 2.06 -18.44
C ALA A 469 -14.44 0.60 -18.34
N ALA A 470 -15.70 0.43 -17.91
CA ALA A 470 -16.56 -0.54 -18.60
C ALA A 470 -16.76 -0.15 -20.10
N GLY A 471 -16.20 1.00 -20.52
CA GLY A 471 -15.91 1.40 -21.90
C GLY A 471 -14.72 0.68 -22.57
N GLY A 472 -13.88 -0.06 -21.84
CA GLY A 472 -13.04 -1.12 -22.46
C GLY A 472 -13.90 -2.26 -23.02
N LEU A 473 -15.14 -2.33 -22.59
CA LEU A 473 -16.13 -3.21 -23.15
C LEU A 473 -17.15 -2.41 -24.00
N GLY A 474 -17.26 -1.07 -23.87
CA GLY A 474 -18.31 -0.21 -24.45
C GLY A 474 -17.89 0.76 -25.55
N ALA A 475 -18.53 0.58 -26.71
CA ALA A 475 -18.65 1.46 -27.88
C ALA A 475 -17.37 1.73 -28.70
N ALA A 476 -16.97 0.75 -29.51
CA ALA A 476 -16.27 1.06 -30.76
C ALA A 476 -17.23 1.92 -31.62
N ALA A 477 -16.88 3.19 -31.79
CA ALA A 477 -17.64 4.16 -32.56
C ALA A 477 -17.88 3.66 -34.01
N GLU A 478 -19.10 3.89 -34.51
CA GLU A 478 -19.46 3.73 -35.91
C GLU A 478 -18.55 4.59 -36.79
N GLN A 479 -17.56 3.99 -37.43
CA GLN A 479 -16.94 4.54 -38.63
C GLN A 479 -17.09 3.54 -39.77
N ALA A 480 -18.13 3.77 -40.56
CA ALA A 480 -18.29 3.18 -41.87
C ALA A 480 -17.20 3.73 -42.80
N GLN A 481 -16.46 2.84 -43.48
CA GLN A 481 -16.46 2.77 -44.96
C GLN A 481 -15.51 1.68 -45.51
N SER A 482 -16.03 0.95 -46.49
CA SER A 482 -15.36 0.13 -47.52
C SER A 482 -14.56 -1.12 -47.10
N SER A 483 -15.25 -2.22 -46.78
CA SER A 483 -14.81 -3.60 -47.08
C SER A 483 -15.94 -4.62 -46.87
N SER A 484 -15.83 -5.80 -47.48
CA SER A 484 -16.91 -6.77 -47.70
C SER A 484 -17.66 -7.25 -46.43
N PRO A 485 -19.01 -7.45 -46.50
CA PRO A 485 -19.89 -7.58 -45.34
C PRO A 485 -19.65 -8.81 -44.44
N HIS A 486 -19.14 -9.93 -44.98
CA HIS A 486 -18.94 -11.15 -44.18
C HIS A 486 -17.65 -11.18 -43.35
N GLN A 487 -16.59 -10.51 -43.78
CA GLN A 487 -15.35 -10.41 -42.99
C GLN A 487 -15.44 -9.29 -41.94
N GLN A 488 -16.16 -8.19 -42.23
CA GLN A 488 -16.42 -7.14 -41.25
C GLN A 488 -17.26 -7.63 -40.08
N GLN A 489 -18.28 -8.46 -40.30
CA GLN A 489 -19.13 -8.93 -39.20
C GLN A 489 -18.35 -9.84 -38.23
N GLN A 490 -17.44 -10.66 -38.73
CA GLN A 490 -16.60 -11.53 -37.90
C GLN A 490 -15.46 -10.75 -37.22
N GLN A 491 -14.82 -9.79 -37.90
CA GLN A 491 -13.81 -8.91 -37.29
C GLN A 491 -14.41 -7.89 -36.30
N GLN A 492 -15.60 -7.34 -36.56
CA GLN A 492 -16.31 -6.47 -35.61
C GLN A 492 -16.75 -7.26 -34.38
N GLN A 493 -17.29 -8.48 -34.52
CA GLN A 493 -17.56 -9.33 -33.35
C GLN A 493 -16.27 -9.67 -32.60
N GLN A 494 -15.17 -9.93 -33.31
CA GLN A 494 -13.87 -10.25 -32.71
C GLN A 494 -13.19 -9.07 -32.00
N GLN A 495 -13.40 -7.82 -32.45
CA GLN A 495 -12.89 -6.57 -31.84
C GLN A 495 -13.82 -6.02 -30.73
N GLN A 496 -15.11 -6.38 -30.73
CA GLN A 496 -16.11 -5.90 -29.74
C GLN A 496 -16.05 -6.61 -28.38
N LEU A 497 -15.37 -7.75 -28.26
CA LEU A 497 -15.42 -8.59 -27.06
C LEU A 497 -14.36 -8.26 -26.00
N GLY A 498 -13.35 -7.45 -26.31
CA GLY A 498 -12.35 -6.99 -25.36
C GLY A 498 -11.57 -5.81 -25.92
N GLY A 499 -11.81 -4.62 -25.37
CA GLY A 499 -11.06 -3.41 -25.70
C GLY A 499 -9.69 -3.37 -24.99
N PRO A 500 -8.89 -2.33 -25.27
CA PRO A 500 -7.60 -2.13 -24.62
C PRO A 500 -7.80 -2.02 -23.10
N GLY A 501 -7.37 -3.04 -22.36
CA GLY A 501 -7.51 -3.11 -20.90
C GLY A 501 -8.34 -4.29 -20.36
N ALA A 502 -9.02 -5.07 -21.22
CA ALA A 502 -9.76 -6.26 -20.75
C ALA A 502 -8.85 -7.33 -20.14
N GLU A 503 -7.58 -7.39 -20.54
CA GLU A 503 -6.58 -8.33 -20.01
C GLU A 503 -5.93 -7.85 -18.70
N ASP A 504 -6.25 -6.65 -18.22
CA ASP A 504 -5.65 -6.05 -17.03
C ASP A 504 -6.29 -6.61 -15.75
N GLU A 505 -5.55 -7.43 -15.02
CA GLU A 505 -5.96 -8.02 -13.73
C GLU A 505 -6.38 -6.96 -12.70
N LEU A 506 -5.67 -5.84 -12.66
CA LEU A 506 -5.91 -4.79 -11.66
C LEU A 506 -7.23 -4.04 -11.92
N LEU A 507 -7.59 -3.87 -13.19
CA LEU A 507 -8.90 -3.34 -13.54
C LEU A 507 -10.00 -4.26 -13.00
N TRP A 508 -9.86 -5.58 -13.14
CA TRP A 508 -10.84 -6.53 -12.63
C TRP A 508 -10.91 -6.56 -11.11
N ARG A 509 -9.77 -6.44 -10.41
CA ARG A 509 -9.75 -6.26 -8.94
C ARG A 509 -10.54 -5.03 -8.50
N LEU A 510 -10.34 -3.90 -9.18
CA LEU A 510 -11.10 -2.69 -8.92
C LEU A 510 -12.60 -2.89 -9.20
N LEU A 511 -12.97 -3.46 -10.34
CA LEU A 511 -14.37 -3.70 -10.71
C LEU A 511 -15.06 -4.66 -9.74
N ARG A 512 -14.38 -5.72 -9.31
CA ARG A 512 -14.85 -6.66 -8.28
C ARG A 512 -15.09 -5.93 -6.96
N ALA A 513 -14.12 -5.15 -6.48
CA ALA A 513 -14.27 -4.38 -5.25
C ALA A 513 -15.47 -3.41 -5.30
N LEU A 514 -15.76 -2.82 -6.47
CA LEU A 514 -16.94 -1.97 -6.66
C LEU A 514 -18.25 -2.78 -6.75
N ALA A 515 -18.22 -3.98 -7.31
CA ALA A 515 -19.36 -4.89 -7.41
C ALA A 515 -19.79 -5.44 -6.04
N GLU A 516 -18.82 -5.76 -5.17
CA GLU A 516 -19.04 -6.26 -3.82
C GLU A 516 -19.78 -5.26 -2.93
N HIS A 517 -19.65 -3.96 -3.18
CA HIS A 517 -20.26 -2.93 -2.36
C HIS A 517 -21.80 -2.95 -2.38
N ASP A 518 -22.44 -2.81 -1.22
CA ASP A 518 -23.90 -2.89 -1.03
C ASP A 518 -24.71 -1.71 -1.61
N CYS A 519 -24.08 -0.81 -2.36
CA CYS A 519 -24.80 0.30 -2.99
C CYS A 519 -25.50 -0.15 -4.28
N GLU A 520 -26.82 -0.32 -4.21
CA GLU A 520 -27.66 -0.69 -5.35
C GLU A 520 -27.46 0.21 -6.59
N PRO A 521 -27.45 1.56 -6.48
CA PRO A 521 -27.13 2.43 -7.62
C PRO A 521 -25.77 2.15 -8.27
N LEU A 522 -24.78 1.67 -7.52
CA LEU A 522 -23.45 1.37 -8.03
C LEU A 522 -23.46 0.05 -8.81
N ARG A 523 -24.06 -0.99 -8.24
CA ARG A 523 -24.24 -2.30 -8.91
C ARG A 523 -25.08 -2.17 -10.18
N ALA A 524 -26.12 -1.34 -10.16
CA ALA A 524 -26.98 -1.09 -11.33
C ALA A 524 -26.21 -0.55 -12.55
N ARG A 525 -25.05 0.11 -12.37
CA ARG A 525 -24.21 0.59 -13.48
C ARG A 525 -23.58 -0.54 -14.30
N PHE A 526 -23.47 -1.74 -13.73
CA PHE A 526 -22.94 -2.91 -14.43
C PHE A 526 -23.97 -3.60 -15.33
N ALA A 527 -25.27 -3.39 -15.09
CA ALA A 527 -26.36 -4.02 -15.85
C ALA A 527 -26.20 -3.97 -17.38
N PRO A 528 -25.91 -2.82 -18.03
CA PRO A 528 -25.76 -2.76 -19.49
C PRO A 528 -24.53 -3.53 -20.02
N THR A 529 -23.61 -3.93 -19.14
CA THR A 529 -22.34 -4.57 -19.51
C THR A 529 -22.28 -6.05 -19.16
N LEU A 530 -23.26 -6.56 -18.41
CA LEU A 530 -23.23 -7.92 -17.84
C LEU A 530 -23.26 -9.02 -18.91
N GLU A 531 -24.08 -8.84 -19.95
CA GLU A 531 -24.14 -9.79 -21.08
C GLU A 531 -22.81 -9.89 -21.83
N ARG A 532 -22.09 -8.78 -21.91
CA ARG A 532 -20.80 -8.70 -22.57
C ARG A 532 -19.67 -9.25 -21.69
N LEU A 533 -19.72 -9.02 -20.37
CA LEU A 533 -18.85 -9.69 -19.39
C LEU A 533 -18.99 -11.21 -19.48
N ALA A 534 -20.21 -11.72 -19.51
CA ALA A 534 -20.47 -13.15 -19.68
C ALA A 534 -19.86 -13.69 -20.97
N ARG A 535 -20.03 -12.99 -22.10
CA ARG A 535 -19.41 -13.40 -23.37
C ARG A 535 -17.88 -13.34 -23.34
N LEU A 536 -17.29 -12.35 -22.67
CA LEU A 536 -15.84 -12.23 -22.51
C LEU A 536 -15.27 -13.43 -21.73
N LEU A 537 -15.89 -13.79 -20.61
CA LEU A 537 -15.52 -14.98 -19.83
C LEU A 537 -15.61 -16.25 -20.70
N MET A 538 -16.71 -16.41 -21.43
CA MET A 538 -16.91 -17.56 -22.31
C MET A 538 -15.88 -17.65 -23.44
N ALA A 539 -15.32 -16.52 -23.89
CA ALA A 539 -14.29 -16.51 -24.92
C ALA A 539 -12.95 -17.09 -24.44
N ARG A 540 -12.72 -17.25 -23.13
CA ARG A 540 -11.47 -17.75 -22.51
C ARG A 540 -10.20 -17.05 -23.02
N ARG A 541 -10.30 -15.76 -23.32
CA ARG A 541 -9.17 -14.95 -23.82
C ARG A 541 -8.39 -14.25 -22.72
N LEU A 542 -8.97 -14.17 -21.51
CA LEU A 542 -8.35 -13.49 -20.39
C LEU A 542 -7.17 -14.31 -19.83
N PRO A 543 -6.09 -13.64 -19.39
CA PRO A 543 -5.08 -14.26 -18.54
C PRO A 543 -5.72 -14.90 -17.30
N PRO A 544 -5.17 -16.00 -16.73
CA PRO A 544 -5.79 -16.72 -15.61
C PRO A 544 -6.14 -15.84 -14.40
N ALA A 545 -5.27 -14.89 -14.05
CA ALA A 545 -5.51 -13.98 -12.92
C ALA A 545 -6.66 -12.99 -13.21
N ALA A 546 -6.62 -12.32 -14.37
CA ALA A 546 -7.72 -11.46 -14.82
C ALA A 546 -9.04 -12.23 -15.00
N PHE A 547 -8.98 -13.50 -15.44
CA PHE A 547 -10.15 -14.36 -15.58
C PHE A 547 -10.82 -14.65 -14.23
N SER A 548 -10.04 -15.00 -13.21
CA SER A 548 -10.57 -15.25 -11.86
C SER A 548 -11.24 -13.99 -11.30
N GLU A 549 -10.59 -12.83 -11.40
CA GLU A 549 -11.16 -11.56 -10.91
C GLU A 549 -12.39 -11.12 -11.70
N ALA A 550 -12.42 -11.33 -13.02
CA ALA A 550 -13.59 -11.06 -13.85
C ALA A 550 -14.78 -11.96 -13.50
N LEU A 551 -14.53 -13.23 -13.18
CA LEU A 551 -15.56 -14.17 -12.74
C LEU A 551 -16.08 -13.80 -11.35
N GLY A 552 -15.19 -13.46 -10.41
CA GLY A 552 -15.55 -12.96 -9.08
C GLY A 552 -16.35 -11.65 -9.15
N CYS A 553 -15.98 -10.75 -10.07
CA CYS A 553 -16.77 -9.55 -10.35
C CYS A 553 -18.19 -9.91 -10.81
N LEU A 554 -18.37 -10.87 -11.73
CA LEU A 554 -19.69 -11.32 -12.14
C LEU A 554 -20.48 -11.93 -10.97
N ALA A 555 -19.83 -12.76 -10.16
CA ALA A 555 -20.43 -13.45 -9.02
C ALA A 555 -20.94 -12.49 -7.93
N SER A 556 -20.33 -11.31 -7.81
CA SER A 556 -20.68 -10.28 -6.82
C SER A 556 -21.81 -9.34 -7.25
N LEU A 557 -22.25 -9.39 -8.52
CA LEU A 557 -23.23 -8.46 -9.09
C LEU A 557 -24.68 -8.90 -8.87
N ASP A 558 -25.13 -8.85 -7.63
CA ASP A 558 -26.57 -8.95 -7.28
C ASP A 558 -27.27 -7.61 -7.58
N ILE A 559 -27.90 -7.54 -8.77
CA ILE A 559 -28.56 -6.34 -9.30
C ILE A 559 -30.08 -6.56 -9.17
N PRO A 560 -30.76 -5.82 -8.27
CA PRO A 560 -32.21 -5.94 -8.11
C PRO A 560 -32.96 -5.68 -9.42
N GLY A 561 -33.87 -6.60 -9.77
CA GLY A 561 -34.71 -6.49 -10.96
C GLY A 561 -34.03 -6.82 -12.29
N TYR A 562 -32.77 -7.27 -12.30
CA TYR A 562 -32.11 -7.73 -13.52
C TYR A 562 -32.62 -9.13 -13.95
N ASP A 563 -32.89 -9.32 -15.24
CA ASP A 563 -33.35 -10.59 -15.79
C ASP A 563 -32.18 -11.54 -16.11
N TYR A 564 -31.73 -12.28 -15.10
CA TYR A 564 -30.69 -13.30 -15.26
C TYR A 564 -31.13 -14.45 -16.16
N SER A 565 -32.43 -14.74 -16.26
CA SER A 565 -32.93 -15.78 -17.15
C SER A 565 -32.69 -15.41 -18.62
N GLN A 566 -32.87 -14.14 -18.99
CA GLN A 566 -32.57 -13.65 -20.32
C GLN A 566 -31.06 -13.71 -20.61
N LEU A 567 -30.23 -13.32 -19.64
CA LEU A 567 -28.76 -13.42 -19.75
C LEU A 567 -28.31 -14.86 -20.04
N LEU A 568 -28.85 -15.83 -19.28
CA LEU A 568 -28.54 -17.25 -19.43
C LEU A 568 -28.96 -17.79 -20.80
N ARG A 569 -30.13 -17.38 -21.32
CA ARG A 569 -30.60 -17.80 -22.65
C ARG A 569 -29.74 -17.20 -23.77
N ALA A 570 -29.35 -15.94 -23.64
CA ALA A 570 -28.59 -15.24 -24.66
C ALA A 570 -27.12 -15.70 -24.75
N THR A 571 -26.52 -16.06 -23.62
CA THR A 571 -25.08 -16.39 -23.56
C THR A 571 -24.80 -17.89 -23.45
N ARG A 572 -25.71 -18.67 -22.83
CA ARG A 572 -25.44 -20.04 -22.35
C ARG A 572 -24.35 -20.11 -21.28
N LEU A 573 -24.25 -19.08 -20.44
CA LEU A 573 -23.27 -19.01 -19.35
C LEU A 573 -23.37 -20.22 -18.39
N HIS A 574 -24.58 -20.73 -18.14
CA HIS A 574 -24.81 -21.89 -17.26
C HIS A 574 -24.11 -23.18 -17.75
N THR A 575 -24.08 -23.45 -19.06
CA THR A 575 -23.35 -24.63 -19.57
C THR A 575 -21.83 -24.45 -19.44
N PHE A 576 -21.35 -23.23 -19.67
CA PHE A 576 -19.94 -22.89 -19.51
C PHE A 576 -19.48 -22.99 -18.05
N LEU A 577 -20.26 -22.50 -17.09
CA LEU A 577 -19.97 -22.65 -15.66
C LEU A 577 -19.95 -24.13 -15.25
N ALA A 578 -20.82 -24.96 -15.83
CA ALA A 578 -20.84 -26.40 -15.57
C ALA A 578 -19.57 -27.10 -16.06
N GLU A 579 -19.00 -26.66 -17.18
CA GLU A 579 -17.70 -27.14 -17.67
C GLU A 579 -16.55 -26.69 -16.76
N LEU A 580 -16.58 -25.43 -16.31
CA LEU A 580 -15.56 -24.89 -15.40
C LEU A 580 -15.58 -25.59 -14.04
N ALA A 581 -16.77 -25.80 -13.46
CA ALA A 581 -16.94 -26.44 -12.16
C ALA A 581 -16.44 -27.89 -12.14
N ARG A 582 -16.51 -28.60 -13.30
CA ARG A 582 -16.00 -29.96 -13.45
C ARG A 582 -14.49 -30.04 -13.68
N GLY A 583 -13.83 -28.91 -13.95
CA GLY A 583 -12.39 -28.87 -14.15
C GLY A 583 -11.60 -29.01 -12.84
N ASP A 584 -10.35 -29.45 -12.95
CA ASP A 584 -9.45 -29.67 -11.81
C ASP A 584 -8.87 -28.37 -11.20
N SER A 585 -9.21 -27.21 -11.76
CA SER A 585 -8.66 -25.93 -11.29
C SER A 585 -9.42 -25.46 -10.05
N SER A 586 -8.79 -25.61 -8.87
CA SER A 586 -9.30 -25.11 -7.59
C SER A 586 -9.48 -23.60 -7.54
N ALA A 587 -8.78 -22.85 -8.40
CA ALA A 587 -8.60 -21.41 -8.34
C ALA A 587 -9.81 -20.56 -8.78
N VAL A 588 -10.81 -21.19 -9.40
CA VAL A 588 -12.04 -20.50 -9.87
C VAL A 588 -13.31 -21.12 -9.29
N GLN A 589 -13.18 -22.18 -8.48
CA GLN A 589 -14.34 -22.95 -8.02
C GLN A 589 -15.20 -22.13 -7.05
N SER A 590 -14.61 -21.30 -6.18
CA SER A 590 -15.35 -20.40 -5.29
C SER A 590 -16.20 -19.42 -6.10
N GLU A 591 -15.60 -18.76 -7.08
CA GLU A 591 -16.25 -17.77 -7.92
C GLU A 591 -17.35 -18.42 -8.80
N VAL A 592 -17.14 -19.66 -9.26
CA VAL A 592 -18.20 -20.42 -9.96
C VAL A 592 -19.37 -20.70 -9.04
N VAL A 593 -19.12 -21.16 -7.80
CA VAL A 593 -20.17 -21.47 -6.82
C VAL A 593 -21.00 -20.22 -6.51
N GLU A 594 -20.35 -19.09 -6.24
CA GLU A 594 -21.01 -17.81 -5.98
C GLU A 594 -21.83 -17.35 -7.19
N ALA A 595 -21.28 -17.45 -8.40
CA ALA A 595 -21.99 -17.11 -9.63
C ALA A 595 -23.23 -17.99 -9.83
N VAL A 596 -23.17 -19.30 -9.54
CA VAL A 596 -24.35 -20.18 -9.62
C VAL A 596 -25.41 -19.78 -8.60
N GLY A 597 -25.00 -19.44 -7.38
CA GLY A 597 -25.89 -18.92 -6.35
C GLY A 597 -26.59 -17.64 -6.80
N LEU A 598 -25.84 -16.67 -7.35
CA LEU A 598 -26.38 -15.42 -7.91
C LEU A 598 -27.36 -15.67 -9.06
N LEU A 599 -26.98 -16.51 -10.02
CA LEU A 599 -27.78 -16.80 -11.20
C LEU A 599 -29.07 -17.57 -10.85
N CYS A 600 -29.14 -18.21 -9.68
CA CYS A 600 -30.35 -18.85 -9.16
C CYS A 600 -31.32 -17.83 -8.52
N SER A 601 -31.63 -16.76 -9.24
CA SER A 601 -32.49 -15.68 -8.78
C SER A 601 -33.98 -15.94 -9.04
N ASP A 602 -34.32 -16.65 -10.11
CA ASP A 602 -35.69 -16.95 -10.52
C ASP A 602 -35.88 -18.42 -10.94
N ALA A 603 -37.15 -18.85 -11.05
CA ALA A 603 -37.50 -20.23 -11.36
C ALA A 603 -37.01 -20.69 -12.75
N ALA A 604 -37.04 -19.83 -13.76
CA ALA A 604 -36.60 -20.18 -15.11
C ALA A 604 -35.07 -20.34 -15.17
N SER A 605 -34.34 -19.47 -14.46
CA SER A 605 -32.90 -19.60 -14.26
C SER A 605 -32.54 -20.88 -13.51
N ALA A 606 -33.28 -21.20 -12.45
CA ALA A 606 -33.11 -22.44 -11.68
C ALA A 606 -33.29 -23.70 -12.56
N GLU A 607 -34.31 -23.74 -13.42
CA GLU A 607 -34.50 -24.85 -14.37
C GLU A 607 -33.30 -25.02 -15.32
N MET A 608 -32.76 -23.93 -15.87
CA MET A 608 -31.58 -23.97 -16.73
C MET A 608 -30.34 -24.48 -15.98
N LEU A 609 -30.11 -24.01 -14.75
CA LEU A 609 -28.99 -24.46 -13.90
C LEU A 609 -29.09 -25.95 -13.55
N ALA A 610 -30.29 -26.42 -13.19
CA ALA A 610 -30.55 -27.83 -12.92
C ALA A 610 -30.29 -28.69 -14.17
N SER A 611 -30.79 -28.25 -15.34
CA SER A 611 -30.61 -28.98 -16.61
C SER A 611 -29.14 -29.06 -17.06
N ALA A 612 -28.31 -28.09 -16.67
CA ALA A 612 -26.87 -28.10 -16.94
C ALA A 612 -26.07 -29.08 -16.06
N GLY A 613 -26.72 -29.67 -15.05
CA GLY A 613 -26.09 -30.53 -14.05
C GLY A 613 -25.24 -29.75 -13.04
N LEU A 614 -25.45 -28.44 -12.88
CA LEU A 614 -24.69 -27.62 -11.92
C LEU A 614 -25.01 -27.98 -10.47
N VAL A 615 -26.25 -28.37 -10.16
CA VAL A 615 -26.66 -28.76 -8.81
C VAL A 615 -25.88 -29.98 -8.33
N GLU A 616 -25.69 -30.97 -9.20
CA GLU A 616 -24.91 -32.19 -8.90
C GLU A 616 -23.42 -31.88 -8.71
N VAL A 617 -22.88 -30.97 -9.51
CA VAL A 617 -21.48 -30.54 -9.36
C VAL A 617 -21.28 -29.75 -8.07
N LEU A 618 -22.24 -28.92 -7.67
CA LEU A 618 -22.19 -28.23 -6.38
C LEU A 618 -22.29 -29.19 -5.20
N HIS A 619 -23.16 -30.19 -5.28
CA HIS A 619 -23.24 -31.25 -4.27
C HIS A 619 -21.89 -31.97 -4.13
N SER A 620 -21.26 -32.38 -5.24
CA SER A 620 -19.98 -33.07 -5.19
C SER A 620 -18.88 -32.17 -4.62
N LEU A 621 -18.83 -30.90 -5.02
CA LEU A 621 -17.89 -29.92 -4.48
C LEU A 621 -18.08 -29.72 -2.97
N MET A 622 -19.32 -29.59 -2.49
CA MET A 622 -19.62 -29.44 -1.07
C MET A 622 -19.09 -30.60 -0.22
N LEU A 623 -19.18 -31.84 -0.70
CA LEU A 623 -18.72 -33.00 0.08
C LEU A 623 -17.19 -33.16 0.08
N HIS A 624 -16.49 -32.73 -0.97
CA HIS A 624 -15.07 -33.05 -1.17
C HIS A 624 -14.12 -31.91 -0.82
N ARG A 625 -14.62 -30.69 -0.61
CA ARG A 625 -13.81 -29.45 -0.59
C ARG A 625 -14.13 -28.50 0.57
N MET A 626 -14.46 -29.02 1.74
CA MET A 626 -14.72 -28.22 2.95
C MET A 626 -13.43 -27.84 3.70
N ASP A 627 -12.34 -27.59 2.99
CA ASP A 627 -11.01 -27.31 3.54
C ASP A 627 -10.77 -25.82 3.80
N ASN A 628 -11.56 -24.93 3.19
CA ASN A 628 -11.45 -23.48 3.34
C ASN A 628 -12.80 -22.86 3.75
N ASP A 629 -12.78 -22.10 4.84
CA ASP A 629 -13.89 -21.33 5.40
C ASP A 629 -14.62 -20.46 4.35
N ASP A 630 -13.88 -19.78 3.46
CA ASP A 630 -14.47 -18.94 2.41
C ASP A 630 -15.26 -19.77 1.39
N PHE A 631 -14.74 -20.95 1.05
CA PHE A 631 -15.41 -21.87 0.15
C PHE A 631 -16.65 -22.50 0.81
N VAL A 632 -16.58 -22.80 2.10
CA VAL A 632 -17.73 -23.27 2.88
C VAL A 632 -18.82 -22.19 2.93
N LEU A 633 -18.46 -20.92 3.11
CA LEU A 633 -19.42 -19.82 3.05
C LEU A 633 -20.07 -19.70 1.67
N ALA A 634 -19.26 -19.69 0.60
CA ALA A 634 -19.75 -19.61 -0.78
C ALA A 634 -20.73 -20.75 -1.11
N THR A 635 -20.36 -21.98 -0.78
CA THR A 635 -21.18 -23.18 -1.06
C THR A 635 -22.48 -23.20 -0.25
N THR A 636 -22.43 -22.89 1.04
CA THR A 636 -23.64 -22.84 1.89
C THR A 636 -24.58 -21.71 1.47
N ALA A 637 -24.06 -20.54 1.11
CA ALA A 637 -24.87 -19.42 0.60
C ALA A 637 -25.50 -19.73 -0.76
N ALA A 638 -24.74 -20.34 -1.68
CA ALA A 638 -25.27 -20.78 -2.98
C ALA A 638 -26.34 -21.86 -2.81
N ALA A 639 -26.12 -22.82 -1.91
CA ALA A 639 -27.09 -23.87 -1.62
C ALA A 639 -28.39 -23.31 -1.03
N ALA A 640 -28.32 -22.30 -0.15
CA ALA A 640 -29.52 -21.64 0.36
C ALA A 640 -30.38 -21.04 -0.77
N ARG A 641 -29.75 -20.36 -1.74
CA ARG A 641 -30.45 -19.80 -2.92
C ARG A 641 -31.02 -20.90 -3.82
N LEU A 642 -30.28 -21.98 -4.05
CA LEU A 642 -30.72 -23.13 -4.86
C LEU A 642 -31.90 -23.86 -4.21
N LEU A 643 -31.89 -24.04 -2.89
CA LEU A 643 -32.96 -24.69 -2.13
C LEU A 643 -34.23 -23.85 -2.06
N ALA A 644 -34.12 -22.52 -2.21
CA ALA A 644 -35.29 -21.66 -2.29
C ALA A 644 -36.10 -21.89 -3.58
N GLN A 645 -35.46 -22.35 -4.66
CA GLN A 645 -36.10 -22.55 -5.96
C GLN A 645 -36.57 -24.02 -6.17
N PRO A 646 -37.79 -24.28 -6.66
CA PRO A 646 -38.34 -25.64 -6.71
C PRO A 646 -37.54 -26.64 -7.55
N ALA A 647 -37.08 -26.25 -8.75
CA ALA A 647 -36.38 -27.15 -9.67
C ALA A 647 -35.02 -27.61 -9.14
N THR A 648 -34.24 -26.68 -8.61
CA THR A 648 -32.91 -26.94 -8.02
C THR A 648 -33.02 -27.59 -6.65
N ARG A 649 -34.05 -27.26 -5.84
CA ARG A 649 -34.35 -27.96 -4.59
C ARG A 649 -34.63 -29.44 -4.84
N ALA A 650 -35.47 -29.77 -5.82
CA ALA A 650 -35.78 -31.16 -6.14
C ALA A 650 -34.51 -31.96 -6.51
N ALA A 651 -33.59 -31.36 -7.28
CA ALA A 651 -32.32 -31.98 -7.62
C ALA A 651 -31.39 -32.14 -6.41
N LEU A 652 -31.28 -31.13 -5.54
CA LEU A 652 -30.37 -31.18 -4.39
C LEU A 652 -30.87 -32.15 -3.30
N LEU A 653 -32.19 -32.24 -3.08
CA LEU A 653 -32.79 -33.12 -2.08
C LEU A 653 -32.77 -34.62 -2.44
N VAL A 654 -32.29 -34.98 -3.65
CA VAL A 654 -31.97 -36.38 -3.99
C VAL A 654 -30.85 -36.92 -3.08
N HIS A 655 -30.01 -36.04 -2.54
CA HIS A 655 -28.87 -36.35 -1.69
C HIS A 655 -29.14 -35.94 -0.24
N PRO A 656 -29.79 -36.79 0.57
CA PRO A 656 -30.22 -36.44 1.93
C PRO A 656 -29.06 -36.16 2.90
N GLU A 657 -27.85 -36.64 2.60
CA GLU A 657 -26.62 -36.39 3.35
C GLU A 657 -26.27 -34.90 3.49
N ILE A 658 -26.74 -34.06 2.56
CA ILE A 658 -26.53 -32.60 2.60
C ILE A 658 -27.15 -31.99 3.86
N ALA A 659 -28.29 -32.52 4.32
CA ALA A 659 -28.95 -32.04 5.54
C ALA A 659 -28.08 -32.25 6.78
N ALA A 660 -27.40 -33.39 6.85
CA ALA A 660 -26.49 -33.71 7.94
C ALA A 660 -25.23 -32.83 7.89
N CYS A 661 -24.68 -32.62 6.69
CA CYS A 661 -23.56 -31.70 6.48
C CYS A 661 -23.90 -30.27 6.96
N PHE A 662 -25.07 -29.73 6.60
CA PHE A 662 -25.53 -28.45 7.12
C PHE A 662 -25.76 -28.45 8.63
N ALA A 663 -26.30 -29.52 9.21
CA ALA A 663 -26.47 -29.60 10.66
C ALA A 663 -25.13 -29.49 11.41
N GLU A 664 -24.05 -30.05 10.86
CA GLU A 664 -22.70 -29.90 11.43
C GLU A 664 -22.17 -28.47 11.31
N LEU A 665 -22.44 -27.79 10.20
CA LEU A 665 -22.03 -26.41 9.94
C LEU A 665 -22.78 -25.35 10.74
N LEU A 666 -23.91 -25.68 11.38
CA LEU A 666 -24.62 -24.74 12.27
C LEU A 666 -23.75 -24.27 13.45
N GLN A 667 -22.78 -25.08 13.86
CA GLN A 667 -21.85 -24.76 14.95
C GLN A 667 -20.51 -24.19 14.45
N HIS A 668 -20.42 -23.82 13.17
CA HIS A 668 -19.17 -23.31 12.60
C HIS A 668 -18.67 -22.05 13.34
N PRO A 669 -17.36 -21.90 13.57
CA PRO A 669 -16.80 -20.74 14.28
C PRO A 669 -17.15 -19.40 13.59
N LEU A 670 -17.23 -19.40 12.25
CA LEU A 670 -17.69 -18.24 11.49
C LEU A 670 -19.22 -18.13 11.51
N LYS A 671 -19.70 -17.02 12.08
CA LYS A 671 -21.14 -16.72 12.20
C LYS A 671 -21.85 -16.60 10.85
N GLU A 672 -21.14 -16.19 9.81
CA GLU A 672 -21.70 -16.04 8.46
C GLU A 672 -22.01 -17.40 7.84
N VAL A 673 -21.10 -18.36 7.98
CA VAL A 673 -21.32 -19.76 7.58
C VAL A 673 -22.52 -20.34 8.32
N ALA A 674 -22.59 -20.15 9.64
CA ALA A 674 -23.71 -20.64 10.43
C ALA A 674 -25.05 -20.03 9.97
N ARG A 675 -25.09 -18.73 9.65
CA ARG A 675 -26.28 -18.05 9.12
C ARG A 675 -26.69 -18.56 7.74
N ALA A 676 -25.74 -18.71 6.82
CA ALA A 676 -26.00 -19.21 5.47
C ALA A 676 -26.54 -20.65 5.51
N THR A 677 -25.95 -21.47 6.38
CA THR A 677 -26.37 -22.84 6.65
C THR A 677 -27.78 -22.91 7.24
N ASP A 678 -28.08 -22.06 8.21
CA ASP A 678 -29.42 -21.98 8.82
C ASP A 678 -30.50 -21.63 7.77
N ALA A 679 -30.18 -20.67 6.89
CA ALA A 679 -31.04 -20.30 5.77
C ALA A 679 -31.22 -21.44 4.75
N ALA A 680 -30.17 -22.22 4.47
CA ALA A 680 -30.27 -23.40 3.62
C ALA A 680 -31.21 -24.46 4.23
N LEU A 681 -31.06 -24.76 5.52
CA LEU A 681 -31.93 -25.68 6.24
C LEU A 681 -33.39 -25.21 6.27
N ASP A 682 -33.63 -23.90 6.44
CA ASP A 682 -34.99 -23.35 6.39
C ASP A 682 -35.59 -23.47 4.98
N ALA A 683 -34.80 -23.25 3.93
CA ALA A 683 -35.24 -23.43 2.56
C ALA A 683 -35.57 -24.91 2.23
N MET A 684 -34.85 -25.87 2.84
CA MET A 684 -35.19 -27.30 2.78
C MET A 684 -36.52 -27.60 3.48
N ALA A 685 -36.69 -27.08 4.71
CA ALA A 685 -37.90 -27.26 5.50
C ALA A 685 -39.15 -26.69 4.81
N ALA A 686 -39.01 -25.60 4.05
CA ALA A 686 -40.10 -25.02 3.27
C ALA A 686 -40.59 -25.91 2.10
N GLY A 687 -39.82 -26.95 1.72
CA GLY A 687 -40.13 -27.81 0.58
C GLY A 687 -41.13 -28.93 0.86
N SER A 688 -41.15 -29.49 2.06
CA SER A 688 -42.11 -30.52 2.49
C SER A 688 -42.21 -30.62 4.01
N GLU A 689 -43.34 -31.14 4.53
CA GLU A 689 -43.50 -31.37 5.97
C GLU A 689 -42.52 -32.41 6.54
N GLU A 690 -42.14 -33.41 5.73
CA GLU A 690 -41.15 -34.43 6.09
C GLU A 690 -39.78 -33.79 6.32
N TRP A 691 -39.34 -32.92 5.41
CA TRP A 691 -38.10 -32.16 5.57
C TRP A 691 -38.19 -31.16 6.71
N ALA A 692 -39.35 -30.53 6.95
CA ALA A 692 -39.53 -29.65 8.09
C ALA A 692 -39.37 -30.37 9.44
N ALA A 693 -39.89 -31.59 9.57
CA ALA A 693 -39.68 -32.43 10.76
C ALA A 693 -38.20 -32.84 10.91
N SER A 694 -37.58 -33.30 9.82
CA SER A 694 -36.16 -33.69 9.80
C SER A 694 -35.22 -32.54 10.17
N VAL A 695 -35.41 -31.36 9.57
CA VAL A 695 -34.61 -30.16 9.85
C VAL A 695 -34.77 -29.71 11.31
N ARG A 696 -35.99 -29.71 11.86
CA ARG A 696 -36.22 -29.37 13.28
C ARG A 696 -35.44 -30.30 14.21
N ARG A 697 -35.46 -31.60 13.92
CA ARG A 697 -34.69 -32.59 14.65
C ARG A 697 -33.18 -32.34 14.54
N LEU A 698 -32.67 -32.13 13.33
CA LEU A 698 -31.25 -31.85 13.10
C LEU A 698 -30.78 -30.57 13.80
N LYS A 699 -31.57 -29.48 13.76
CA LYS A 699 -31.27 -28.23 14.48
C LYS A 699 -31.26 -28.47 16.00
N PHE A 700 -32.19 -29.26 16.53
CA PHE A 700 -32.21 -29.63 17.95
C PHE A 700 -30.99 -30.47 18.35
N GLU A 701 -30.64 -31.48 17.56
CA GLU A 701 -29.47 -32.34 17.81
C GLU A 701 -28.16 -31.55 17.72
N ALA A 702 -28.04 -30.66 16.74
CA ALA A 702 -26.91 -29.75 16.62
C ALA A 702 -26.83 -28.81 17.82
N HIS A 703 -27.91 -28.12 18.22
CA HIS A 703 -27.89 -27.22 19.37
C HIS A 703 -27.51 -27.92 20.68
N ASN A 704 -27.97 -29.16 20.88
CA ASN A 704 -27.76 -29.93 22.11
C ASN A 704 -26.62 -30.96 22.01
N ARG A 705 -25.71 -30.83 21.04
CA ARG A 705 -24.70 -31.84 20.72
C ARG A 705 -23.85 -32.28 21.92
N GLU A 706 -23.36 -31.34 22.72
CA GLU A 706 -22.54 -31.63 23.90
C GLU A 706 -23.34 -32.39 24.97
N TRP A 707 -24.58 -31.98 25.22
CA TRP A 707 -25.47 -32.65 26.16
C TRP A 707 -25.80 -34.08 25.68
N LEU A 708 -26.12 -34.24 24.39
CA LEU A 708 -26.39 -35.55 23.80
C LEU A 708 -25.16 -36.48 23.86
N GLN A 709 -23.94 -35.95 23.74
CA GLN A 709 -22.70 -36.73 23.90
C GLN A 709 -22.52 -37.20 25.34
N VAL A 710 -22.77 -36.34 26.33
CA VAL A 710 -22.71 -36.71 27.76
C VAL A 710 -23.75 -37.78 28.08
N VAL A 711 -25.01 -37.59 27.68
CA VAL A 711 -26.08 -38.58 27.90
C VAL A 711 -25.75 -39.92 27.25
N ARG A 712 -25.26 -39.92 26.00
CA ARG A 712 -24.83 -41.17 25.32
C ARG A 712 -23.65 -41.84 26.02
N SER A 713 -22.71 -41.06 26.57
CA SER A 713 -21.58 -41.59 27.33
C SER A 713 -21.99 -42.19 28.67
N GLU A 714 -22.99 -41.61 29.35
CA GLU A 714 -23.57 -42.14 30.58
C GLU A 714 -24.41 -43.39 30.34
N GLU A 715 -25.16 -43.45 29.23
CA GLU A 715 -25.89 -44.65 28.81
C GLU A 715 -24.95 -45.80 28.43
N GLN A 716 -23.84 -45.52 27.75
CA GLN A 716 -22.81 -46.52 27.41
C GLN A 716 -22.01 -46.97 28.63
N ALA A 717 -21.68 -46.06 29.56
CA ALA A 717 -21.03 -46.40 30.83
C ALA A 717 -21.96 -47.17 31.78
N GLY A 718 -23.28 -46.93 31.73
CA GLY A 718 -24.30 -47.66 32.49
C GLY A 718 -24.57 -49.08 31.99
N GLY A 719 -24.07 -49.46 30.80
CA GLY A 719 -24.24 -50.78 30.20
C GLY A 719 -23.39 -51.91 30.81
N GLU A 720 -22.26 -51.58 31.46
CA GLU A 720 -21.40 -52.57 32.15
C GLU A 720 -21.35 -52.43 33.67
N ALA A 721 -21.97 -51.38 34.25
CA ALA A 721 -21.98 -51.14 35.69
C ALA A 721 -23.39 -51.30 36.29
N GLY A 722 -24.04 -52.43 36.00
CA GLY A 722 -25.24 -52.87 36.70
C GLY A 722 -24.94 -53.39 38.11
N GLN A 723 -24.24 -52.62 38.95
CA GLN A 723 -24.21 -52.70 40.43
C GLN A 723 -23.08 -51.81 40.98
N LEU A 724 -23.41 -50.98 41.99
CA LEU A 724 -22.55 -50.02 42.70
C LEU A 724 -22.39 -48.72 41.88
N ILE A 725 -23.15 -47.64 42.14
CA ILE A 725 -23.19 -46.87 43.38
C ILE A 725 -24.55 -46.16 43.45
N GLY A 726 -25.28 -46.36 44.54
CA GLY A 726 -26.30 -45.41 44.98
C GLY A 726 -25.66 -44.38 45.90
N ALA A 727 -25.89 -43.08 45.67
CA ALA A 727 -26.23 -42.07 46.67
C ALA A 727 -26.08 -40.64 46.10
N GLY A 728 -27.23 -39.95 45.94
CA GLY A 728 -27.35 -38.52 45.57
C GLY A 728 -26.99 -38.32 44.10
N TRP A 729 -27.86 -37.87 43.20
CA TRP A 729 -28.83 -36.80 43.28
C TRP A 729 -30.17 -37.28 42.70
N GLY A 730 -31.27 -37.03 43.41
CA GLY A 730 -32.60 -37.26 42.88
C GLY A 730 -32.93 -36.21 41.82
N VAL A 731 -32.80 -36.57 40.55
CA VAL A 731 -33.53 -35.89 39.47
C VAL A 731 -34.53 -36.89 38.92
N SER A 732 -35.79 -36.55 39.13
CA SER A 732 -36.97 -37.34 38.80
C SER A 732 -36.99 -37.77 37.33
N CYS A 733 -37.32 -39.03 37.13
CA CYS A 733 -37.50 -39.77 35.88
C CYS A 733 -38.70 -39.25 35.06
N ALA A 734 -38.70 -37.97 34.66
CA ALA A 734 -39.83 -37.35 33.94
C ALA A 734 -39.52 -36.81 32.53
N ALA A 735 -38.25 -36.82 32.09
CA ALA A 735 -37.90 -36.30 30.76
C ALA A 735 -37.93 -37.37 29.63
N ALA A 736 -37.89 -38.66 29.97
CA ALA A 736 -37.89 -39.74 28.97
C ALA A 736 -39.26 -39.96 28.27
N ALA A 737 -40.34 -39.34 28.76
CA ALA A 737 -41.68 -39.49 28.18
C ALA A 737 -42.02 -38.44 27.10
N LEU A 738 -41.17 -37.44 26.87
CA LEU A 738 -41.43 -36.35 25.91
C LEU A 738 -40.81 -36.58 24.52
N VAL A 739 -39.98 -37.61 24.35
CA VAL A 739 -39.31 -37.93 23.07
C VAL A 739 -40.16 -38.82 22.15
N ALA A 740 -41.34 -39.26 22.60
CA ALA A 740 -42.26 -40.04 21.77
C ALA A 740 -43.42 -39.22 21.16
N SER A 741 -43.47 -37.89 21.32
CA SER A 741 -44.60 -37.07 20.82
C SER A 741 -44.26 -35.69 20.26
N VAL A 742 -43.05 -35.47 19.74
CA VAL A 742 -42.69 -34.33 18.87
C VAL A 742 -41.97 -34.89 17.66
#